data_AF-A0A166LN74-F1
#
_entry.id   AF-A0A166LN74-F1
#
_cell.length_a   1.000
_cell.length_b   1.000
_cell.length_c   1.000
_cell.angle_alpha   90.00
_cell.angle_beta   90.00
_cell.angle_gamma   90.00
#
_symmetry.space_group_name_H-M   'P 1'
#
loop_
_entity.id
_entity.type
_entity.pdbx_description
1 polymer ?
#
loop_
_entity_poly.entity_id
_entity_poly.type
_entity_poly.pdbx_seq_one_letter_code
_entity_poly.pdbx_strand_id
1 'polypeptide(L)'
;MDRLTASGKQVADLIMNGEVAPAWRNRSSIAGVIVSLVLDFMGSSLVASYYSLQSLFSTIQIFALLLDTISASPGSCVSGYWKQLIVGTIPNIVALNFGTTPQRNIVLLICFTAIAGVLMFFFYRVTLPSAQYARYEAFQTPEKRHNWSIILMTLLLTVVYLPLSTVAVHTLVWSDELWVVANPYTNATSSPPLVPSLGPADQYRDSLDFCYTTTMKKDEINWAPVLVIMALVLFFGLTVWFPIALWRAIQQSAPKVDPYTSLGQKRTKRDLDLEYHRVLDRDQNPLSFIYHGFRRGWASYEAIYLFAKFSALLVVAVVDPNNCLFRTLNSRHVSIIRQIVLLIGTVISFTVQCFLSPFLDPVGNAAEWMSRLNYVLTTVVALLVALDVPGQDVIDGPVLYMYVDSRSSAHFTVISWGFVQNRVKRHSLRVDFSIDIFSPRIDLSASSPHLRNRIWQEAITTLILTNPDCKIPHDQRMYFVIAPNAEYPPFLTNFEGSPGERHVENLKIIREVGSTTYNRAALLGSGPDHAWVRDLVNEIQEHYVGPDAYWHNPSEETVPGHTRYFGHAWLIPFPPTVVIKYDDGPRTLIRDLADLQRFVSQNSSHEIRRRREIRMALRALDGQTVHWPYRHVKSHYSRLWCFGPRYDAQTPVFYQTGKLELGRNGYTMYDGLQLGSGFDIKLRYARGVVCDGTVFGVNDNYDLTDDLAQFLALNHTIIHRRIPAITRTLVEYRRHYAQLFRKKTDALSYHFLMRVHNCPQDPAALAKAIAAQEPDLRVRQLLAGCDLVFQTTYEQLAAVSSTQVAAWWYIFWDDFWRRNHNTVPNLKLHETDFNPHYPTSVAYTPLPRAALEAFLNQRGLLGAKRTLLYPGFLNKVYIRLYDIVYHNSRKGDIFHYGEGKAELDLEDIDIETQANPSSLWTGNGTDHDDTAIRQRPYYRWEGILTDPVLARSPHHRNITSKIGAWLGISPLWRAGVPSPGVALDVKLVNGKYVLL
;
A
#
# COMPACT_ATOMS: atom_id res chain seq x y z
N MET A 1 30.81 3.47 -11.68
CA MET A 1 29.68 2.86 -12.39
C MET A 1 29.98 1.44 -12.84
N ASP A 2 31.16 1.13 -13.37
CA ASP A 2 31.52 -0.24 -13.80
C ASP A 2 31.30 -1.32 -12.73
N ARG A 3 31.62 -1.02 -11.46
CA ARG A 3 31.34 -1.94 -10.33
C ARG A 3 29.84 -2.20 -10.13
N LEU A 4 29.00 -1.20 -10.34
CA LEU A 4 27.54 -1.33 -10.28
C LEU A 4 27.06 -2.20 -11.45
N THR A 5 27.51 -1.92 -12.67
CA THR A 5 27.20 -2.71 -13.87
C THR A 5 27.62 -4.17 -13.70
N ALA A 6 28.82 -4.42 -13.18
CA ALA A 6 29.34 -5.77 -12.91
C ALA A 6 28.52 -6.53 -11.87
N SER A 7 27.85 -5.84 -10.94
CA SER A 7 26.97 -6.47 -9.96
C SER A 7 25.64 -6.94 -10.54
N GLY A 8 25.24 -6.42 -11.71
CA GLY A 8 23.92 -6.66 -12.32
C GLY A 8 22.75 -6.07 -11.52
N LYS A 9 23.02 -5.25 -10.49
CA LYS A 9 22.04 -4.63 -9.59
C LYS A 9 21.87 -3.15 -9.90
N GLN A 10 20.68 -2.61 -9.65
CA GLN A 10 20.46 -1.16 -9.63
C GLN A 10 20.87 -0.56 -8.29
N VAL A 11 21.13 0.75 -8.23
CA VAL A 11 21.40 1.47 -6.96
C VAL A 11 20.26 1.26 -5.95
N ALA A 12 19.01 1.21 -6.41
CA ALA A 12 17.86 0.91 -5.57
C ALA A 12 17.93 -0.47 -4.91
N ASP A 13 18.45 -1.48 -5.62
CA ASP A 13 18.58 -2.84 -5.11
C ASP A 13 19.67 -2.91 -4.04
N LEU A 14 20.72 -2.11 -4.19
CA LEU A 14 21.76 -1.93 -3.18
C LEU A 14 21.24 -1.18 -1.94
N ILE A 15 20.45 -0.12 -2.11
CA ILE A 15 19.86 0.64 -0.99
C ILE A 15 18.91 -0.23 -0.16
N MET A 16 18.08 -1.04 -0.83
CA MET A 16 17.12 -1.91 -0.15
C MET A 16 17.72 -3.24 0.31
N ASN A 17 18.98 -3.51 -0.07
CA ASN A 17 19.65 -4.79 0.06
C ASN A 17 18.76 -5.98 -0.34
N GLY A 18 18.12 -5.85 -1.50
CA GLY A 18 17.11 -6.80 -1.96
C GLY A 18 16.86 -6.69 -3.46
N GLU A 19 16.58 -7.83 -4.10
CA GLU A 19 16.35 -7.94 -5.54
C GLU A 19 14.85 -8.09 -5.85
N VAL A 20 14.41 -7.48 -6.94
CA VAL A 20 13.06 -7.70 -7.48
C VAL A 20 13.02 -9.10 -8.09
N ALA A 21 12.20 -9.98 -7.52
CA ALA A 21 12.03 -11.32 -8.06
C ALA A 21 11.45 -11.24 -9.48
N PRO A 22 11.98 -12.00 -10.46
CA PRO A 22 11.44 -12.00 -11.81
C PRO A 22 9.98 -12.48 -11.80
N ALA A 23 9.15 -11.99 -12.73
CA ALA A 23 7.70 -12.20 -12.74
C ALA A 23 7.27 -13.67 -12.55
N TRP A 24 8.01 -14.63 -13.14
CA TRP A 24 7.74 -16.07 -13.01
C TRP A 24 8.11 -16.67 -11.64
N ARG A 25 8.99 -16.02 -10.86
CA ARG A 25 9.27 -16.36 -9.45
C ARG A 25 8.45 -15.52 -8.48
N ASN A 26 7.82 -14.44 -8.96
CA ASN A 26 7.05 -13.53 -8.13
C ASN A 26 5.68 -14.15 -7.80
N ARG A 27 5.62 -14.78 -6.64
CA ARG A 27 4.44 -15.53 -6.16
C ARG A 27 3.22 -14.64 -5.99
N SER A 28 3.40 -13.38 -5.62
CA SER A 28 2.28 -12.45 -5.47
C SER A 28 1.69 -12.07 -6.83
N SER A 29 2.53 -11.92 -7.86
CA SER A 29 2.05 -11.68 -9.23
C SER A 29 1.19 -12.85 -9.74
N ILE A 30 1.63 -14.09 -9.53
CA ILE A 30 0.87 -15.29 -9.95
C ILE A 30 -0.46 -15.39 -9.19
N ALA A 31 -0.43 -15.25 -7.86
CA ALA A 31 -1.65 -15.30 -7.04
C ALA A 31 -2.63 -14.17 -7.40
N GLY A 32 -2.13 -12.96 -7.65
CA GLY A 32 -2.94 -11.81 -8.06
C GLY A 32 -3.64 -12.05 -9.39
N VAL A 33 -2.93 -12.56 -10.41
CA VAL A 33 -3.53 -12.91 -11.71
C VAL A 33 -4.62 -13.97 -11.55
N ILE A 34 -4.41 -14.98 -10.71
CA ILE A 34 -5.43 -16.01 -10.45
C ILE A 34 -6.66 -15.39 -9.79
N VAL A 35 -6.48 -14.53 -8.78
CA VAL A 35 -7.59 -13.85 -8.10
C VAL A 35 -8.40 -12.99 -9.06
N SER A 36 -7.72 -12.16 -9.86
CA SER A 36 -8.40 -11.29 -10.83
C SER A 36 -9.18 -12.11 -11.85
N LEU A 37 -8.57 -13.16 -12.43
CA LEU A 37 -9.26 -14.04 -13.40
C LEU A 37 -10.48 -14.74 -12.78
N VAL A 38 -10.36 -15.25 -11.55
CA VAL A 38 -11.48 -15.93 -10.89
C VAL A 38 -12.59 -14.94 -10.53
N LEU A 39 -12.24 -13.78 -9.98
CA LEU A 39 -13.22 -12.75 -9.65
C LEU A 39 -13.93 -12.23 -10.90
N ASP A 40 -13.19 -11.95 -11.98
CA ASP A 40 -13.75 -11.47 -13.24
C ASP A 40 -14.68 -12.51 -13.86
N PHE A 41 -14.25 -13.78 -13.90
CA PHE A 41 -15.07 -14.88 -14.39
C PHE A 41 -16.36 -15.07 -13.57
N MET A 42 -16.21 -15.22 -12.24
CA MET A 42 -17.35 -15.50 -11.33
C MET A 42 -18.31 -14.32 -11.17
N GLY A 43 -17.85 -13.11 -11.43
CA GLY A 43 -18.68 -11.90 -11.36
C GLY A 43 -19.04 -11.30 -12.72
N SER A 44 -18.89 -12.04 -13.82
CA SER A 44 -19.44 -11.65 -15.11
C SER A 44 -20.98 -11.62 -15.02
N SER A 45 -21.61 -10.65 -15.70
CA SER A 45 -23.06 -10.40 -15.66
C SER A 45 -23.88 -11.62 -16.14
N LEU A 46 -23.27 -12.46 -16.97
CA LEU A 46 -23.84 -13.70 -17.46
C LEU A 46 -23.94 -14.74 -16.34
N VAL A 47 -22.87 -14.95 -15.57
CA VAL A 47 -22.92 -15.84 -14.39
C VAL A 47 -23.94 -15.32 -13.38
N ALA A 48 -24.15 -14.00 -13.33
CA ALA A 48 -25.13 -13.39 -12.44
C ALA A 48 -26.60 -13.59 -12.83
N SER A 49 -26.93 -13.62 -14.12
CA SER A 49 -28.29 -13.97 -14.58
C SER A 49 -28.60 -15.47 -14.42
N TYR A 50 -27.58 -16.29 -14.19
CA TYR A 50 -27.69 -17.74 -13.95
C TYR A 50 -27.19 -18.14 -12.56
N TYR A 51 -27.33 -17.28 -11.54
CA TYR A 51 -27.00 -17.63 -10.14
C TYR A 51 -28.04 -18.61 -9.56
N SER A 52 -28.05 -19.81 -10.09
CA SER A 52 -28.75 -20.98 -9.60
C SER A 52 -27.70 -21.89 -8.92
N LEU A 53 -28.02 -22.55 -7.81
CA LEU A 53 -27.20 -23.58 -7.14
C LEU A 53 -26.67 -24.61 -8.16
N GLN A 54 -27.52 -25.05 -9.09
CA GLN A 54 -27.17 -25.98 -10.17
C GLN A 54 -26.16 -25.38 -11.17
N SER A 55 -26.26 -24.07 -11.45
CA SER A 55 -25.43 -23.34 -12.41
C SER A 55 -24.07 -22.92 -11.84
N LEU A 56 -23.98 -22.78 -10.52
CA LEU A 56 -22.73 -22.60 -9.79
C LEU A 56 -21.81 -23.82 -9.93
N PHE A 57 -22.40 -25.02 -9.91
CA PHE A 57 -21.70 -26.27 -10.22
C PHE A 57 -21.28 -26.35 -11.69
N SER A 58 -22.13 -25.91 -12.62
CA SER A 58 -21.84 -25.86 -14.05
C SER A 58 -20.74 -24.84 -14.44
N THR A 59 -20.66 -23.70 -13.76
CA THR A 59 -19.64 -22.65 -14.04
C THR A 59 -18.24 -23.06 -13.59
N ILE A 60 -18.12 -23.83 -12.51
CA ILE A 60 -16.85 -24.42 -12.10
C ILE A 60 -16.39 -25.50 -13.09
N GLN A 61 -17.32 -26.25 -13.70
CA GLN A 61 -17.00 -27.17 -14.80
C GLN A 61 -16.51 -26.43 -16.06
N ILE A 62 -17.10 -25.28 -16.39
CA ILE A 62 -16.65 -24.44 -17.51
C ILE A 62 -15.25 -23.86 -17.25
N PHE A 63 -14.98 -23.41 -16.02
CA PHE A 63 -13.63 -22.95 -15.62
C PHE A 63 -12.59 -24.07 -15.71
N ALA A 64 -12.96 -25.30 -15.32
CA ALA A 64 -12.13 -26.47 -15.49
C ALA A 64 -11.84 -26.82 -16.96
N LEU A 65 -12.84 -26.68 -17.84
CA LEU A 65 -12.69 -26.84 -19.29
C LEU A 65 -11.81 -25.74 -19.92
N LEU A 66 -11.81 -24.53 -19.38
CA LEU A 66 -10.91 -23.44 -19.77
C LEU A 66 -9.46 -23.71 -19.34
N LEU A 67 -9.26 -24.26 -18.14
CA LEU A 67 -7.94 -24.75 -17.70
C LEU A 67 -7.42 -25.90 -18.58
N ASP A 68 -8.31 -26.79 -19.03
CA ASP A 68 -8.01 -27.88 -19.96
C ASP A 68 -7.48 -27.34 -21.30
N THR A 69 -8.11 -26.28 -21.84
CA THR A 69 -7.69 -25.62 -23.10
C THR A 69 -6.38 -24.84 -22.99
N ILE A 70 -6.07 -24.24 -21.84
CA ILE A 70 -4.79 -23.53 -21.62
C ILE A 70 -3.63 -24.52 -21.42
N SER A 71 -3.90 -25.68 -20.84
CA SER A 71 -2.90 -26.75 -20.64
C SER A 71 -2.57 -27.54 -21.92
N ALA A 72 -3.41 -27.42 -22.96
CA ALA A 72 -3.21 -28.03 -24.27
C ALA A 72 -2.24 -27.23 -25.15
N SER A 73 -1.02 -26.99 -24.66
CA SER A 73 0.10 -26.60 -25.54
C SER A 73 0.64 -27.86 -26.24
N PRO A 74 0.72 -27.92 -27.58
CA PRO A 74 1.24 -29.09 -28.27
C PRO A 74 2.75 -29.18 -28.03
N GLY A 75 3.17 -30.02 -27.07
CA GLY A 75 4.58 -30.38 -26.90
C GLY A 75 5.08 -30.70 -25.49
N SER A 76 4.33 -30.50 -24.41
CA SER A 76 4.84 -30.82 -23.06
C SER A 76 4.28 -32.15 -22.51
N CYS A 77 5.18 -33.10 -22.29
CA CYS A 77 4.90 -34.42 -21.74
C CYS A 77 4.61 -34.31 -20.23
N VAL A 78 3.43 -33.82 -19.86
CA VAL A 78 2.95 -33.85 -18.47
C VAL A 78 2.38 -35.24 -18.21
N SER A 79 3.04 -36.00 -17.33
CA SER A 79 2.67 -37.35 -16.89
C SER A 79 1.16 -37.49 -16.65
N GLY A 80 0.56 -38.58 -17.16
CA GLY A 80 -0.88 -38.84 -17.12
C GLY A 80 -1.51 -38.78 -15.73
N TYR A 81 -0.72 -38.98 -14.67
CA TYR A 81 -1.17 -38.80 -13.29
C TYR A 81 -1.48 -37.33 -12.96
N TRP A 82 -0.62 -36.39 -13.36
CA TRP A 82 -0.84 -34.96 -13.16
C TRP A 82 -1.98 -34.44 -14.03
N LYS A 83 -2.13 -34.96 -15.24
CA LYS A 83 -3.29 -34.67 -16.09
C LYS A 83 -4.59 -35.16 -15.45
N GLN A 84 -4.63 -36.39 -14.94
CA GLN A 84 -5.82 -36.92 -14.27
C GLN A 84 -6.14 -36.19 -12.96
N LEU A 85 -5.12 -35.80 -12.20
CA LEU A 85 -5.29 -35.05 -10.94
C LEU A 85 -5.76 -33.61 -11.19
N ILE A 86 -5.12 -32.88 -12.11
CA ILE A 86 -5.39 -31.46 -12.40
C ILE A 86 -6.63 -31.26 -13.29
N VAL A 87 -6.90 -32.19 -14.23
CA VAL A 87 -8.01 -32.09 -15.21
C VAL A 87 -9.22 -32.93 -14.79
N GLY A 88 -9.01 -34.04 -14.08
CA GLY A 88 -10.10 -34.94 -13.68
C GLY A 88 -10.55 -34.77 -12.24
N THR A 89 -9.64 -34.97 -11.28
CA THR A 89 -10.00 -35.14 -9.87
C THR A 89 -10.24 -33.80 -9.17
N ILE A 90 -9.31 -32.85 -9.30
CA ILE A 90 -9.41 -31.53 -8.67
C ILE A 90 -10.64 -30.76 -9.21
N PRO A 91 -10.87 -30.67 -10.53
CA PRO A 91 -12.06 -30.04 -11.09
C PRO A 91 -13.38 -30.63 -10.62
N ASN A 92 -13.51 -31.95 -10.56
CA ASN A 92 -14.76 -32.58 -10.10
C ASN A 92 -15.00 -32.38 -8.60
N ILE A 93 -13.94 -32.35 -7.79
CA ILE A 93 -14.02 -32.02 -6.36
C ILE A 93 -14.40 -30.56 -6.15
N VAL A 94 -13.84 -29.65 -6.96
CA VAL A 94 -14.11 -28.20 -6.89
C VAL A 94 -15.48 -27.87 -7.49
N ALA A 95 -15.90 -28.58 -8.55
CA ALA A 95 -17.19 -28.43 -9.23
C ALA A 95 -18.36 -29.09 -8.50
N LEU A 96 -18.07 -29.83 -7.41
CA LEU A 96 -19.09 -30.41 -6.54
C LEU A 96 -20.12 -31.29 -7.26
N ASN A 97 -19.73 -31.91 -8.38
CA ASN A 97 -20.65 -32.70 -9.21
C ASN A 97 -20.84 -34.10 -8.62
N PHE A 98 -21.74 -34.22 -7.66
CA PHE A 98 -21.96 -35.43 -6.90
C PHE A 98 -23.46 -35.80 -6.83
N GLY A 99 -24.10 -36.13 -7.94
CA GLY A 99 -25.37 -36.89 -7.98
C GLY A 99 -26.62 -36.19 -7.42
N THR A 100 -27.73 -36.37 -8.13
CA THR A 100 -28.99 -35.61 -8.09
C THR A 100 -29.90 -35.81 -6.86
N THR A 101 -29.37 -36.09 -5.66
CA THR A 101 -30.19 -36.21 -4.45
C THR A 101 -30.09 -34.94 -3.57
N PRO A 102 -31.20 -34.27 -3.20
CA PRO A 102 -31.19 -33.03 -2.43
C PRO A 102 -30.48 -33.17 -1.08
N GLN A 103 -30.52 -34.36 -0.48
CA GLN A 103 -29.79 -34.71 0.75
C GLN A 103 -28.26 -34.62 0.58
N ARG A 104 -27.72 -34.97 -0.60
CA ARG A 104 -26.28 -34.93 -0.89
C ARG A 104 -25.77 -33.50 -1.08
N ASN A 105 -26.58 -32.63 -1.67
CA ASN A 105 -26.29 -31.20 -1.83
C ASN A 105 -26.30 -30.46 -0.48
N ILE A 106 -27.20 -30.83 0.44
CA ILE A 106 -27.22 -30.28 1.81
C ILE A 106 -25.95 -30.66 2.58
N VAL A 107 -25.52 -31.93 2.51
CA VAL A 107 -24.29 -32.39 3.17
C VAL A 107 -23.06 -31.68 2.62
N LEU A 108 -22.99 -31.45 1.31
CA LEU A 108 -21.90 -30.70 0.69
C LEU A 108 -21.91 -29.23 1.15
N LEU A 109 -23.06 -28.57 1.20
CA LEU A 109 -23.17 -27.22 1.71
C LEU A 109 -22.67 -27.11 3.16
N ILE A 110 -22.98 -28.10 4.01
CA ILE A 110 -22.46 -28.19 5.39
C ILE A 110 -20.94 -28.34 5.41
N CYS A 111 -20.37 -29.17 4.53
CA CYS A 111 -18.91 -29.31 4.43
C CYS A 111 -18.22 -28.00 4.00
N PHE A 112 -18.75 -27.31 2.99
CA PHE A 112 -18.15 -26.07 2.50
C PHE A 112 -18.32 -24.90 3.49
N THR A 113 -19.46 -24.82 4.17
CA THR A 113 -19.66 -23.85 5.27
C THR A 113 -18.68 -24.08 6.41
N ALA A 114 -18.45 -25.33 6.80
CA ALA A 114 -17.47 -25.68 7.83
C ALA A 114 -16.04 -25.32 7.40
N ILE A 115 -15.65 -25.64 6.16
CA ILE A 115 -14.34 -25.27 5.61
C ILE A 115 -14.16 -23.75 5.60
N ALA A 116 -15.15 -23.00 5.12
CA ALA A 116 -15.12 -21.53 5.12
C ALA A 116 -15.01 -20.97 6.55
N GLY A 117 -15.76 -21.53 7.51
CA GLY A 117 -15.67 -21.17 8.92
C GLY A 117 -14.28 -21.40 9.52
N VAL A 118 -13.66 -22.54 9.23
CA VAL A 118 -12.30 -22.86 9.66
C VAL A 118 -11.28 -21.90 9.03
N LEU A 119 -11.39 -21.63 7.72
CA LEU A 119 -10.54 -20.67 7.02
C LEU A 119 -10.68 -19.26 7.59
N MET A 120 -11.90 -18.80 7.86
CA MET A 120 -12.17 -17.49 8.50
C MET A 120 -11.58 -17.42 9.90
N PHE A 121 -11.69 -18.47 10.71
CA PHE A 121 -11.10 -18.52 12.05
C PHE A 121 -9.58 -18.43 12.01
N PHE A 122 -8.93 -19.16 11.10
CA PHE A 122 -7.48 -19.06 10.94
C PHE A 122 -7.08 -17.70 10.36
N PHE A 123 -7.81 -17.17 9.38
CA PHE A 123 -7.59 -15.83 8.86
C PHE A 123 -7.67 -14.78 9.98
N TYR A 124 -8.71 -14.85 10.81
CA TYR A 124 -8.85 -14.01 12.00
C TYR A 124 -7.66 -14.14 12.94
N ARG A 125 -7.26 -15.37 13.32
CA ARG A 125 -6.12 -15.59 14.22
C ARG A 125 -4.78 -15.11 13.66
N VAL A 126 -4.61 -15.14 12.34
CA VAL A 126 -3.36 -14.73 11.70
C VAL A 126 -3.34 -13.23 11.40
N THR A 127 -4.50 -12.60 11.23
CA THR A 127 -4.62 -11.14 11.06
C THR A 127 -4.82 -10.38 12.39
N LEU A 128 -5.20 -11.06 13.48
CA LEU A 128 -5.26 -10.49 14.83
C LEU A 128 -3.94 -9.84 15.32
N PRO A 129 -2.76 -10.44 15.09
CA PRO A 129 -1.49 -9.84 15.44
C PRO A 129 -1.24 -8.53 14.70
N SER A 130 -1.86 -8.30 13.53
CA SER A 130 -1.77 -7.01 12.81
C SER A 130 -2.25 -5.83 13.67
N ALA A 131 -3.21 -6.06 14.59
CA ALA A 131 -3.58 -5.12 15.64
C ALA A 131 -2.64 -5.14 16.86
N GLN A 132 -1.92 -6.24 17.13
CA GLN A 132 -0.87 -6.33 18.15
C GLN A 132 0.38 -5.52 17.79
N TYR A 133 0.64 -5.22 16.51
CA TYR A 133 1.78 -4.36 16.16
C TYR A 133 1.66 -2.94 16.72
N ALA A 134 0.43 -2.47 17.00
CA ALA A 134 0.19 -1.22 17.72
C ALA A 134 0.64 -1.27 19.19
N ARG A 135 0.90 -2.46 19.74
CA ARG A 135 1.43 -2.68 21.10
C ARG A 135 2.95 -2.79 21.15
N TYR A 136 3.64 -2.97 20.02
CA TYR A 136 5.10 -2.99 20.04
C TYR A 136 5.63 -1.62 20.41
N GLU A 137 6.50 -1.63 21.41
CA GLU A 137 7.17 -0.44 21.93
C GLU A 137 8.68 -0.57 21.80
N ALA A 138 9.37 0.56 21.80
CA ALA A 138 10.80 0.65 21.56
C ALA A 138 11.21 -0.02 20.23
N PHE A 139 12.30 -0.79 20.23
CA PHE A 139 12.95 -1.32 19.04
C PHE A 139 12.59 -2.79 18.75
N GLN A 140 11.38 -3.22 19.10
CA GLN A 140 10.94 -4.61 18.94
C GLN A 140 10.64 -4.94 17.49
N THR A 141 11.17 -6.06 17.02
CA THR A 141 10.84 -6.62 15.71
C THR A 141 9.74 -7.66 15.84
N PRO A 142 8.71 -7.61 14.98
CA PRO A 142 7.69 -8.64 14.98
C PRO A 142 8.26 -10.00 14.58
N GLU A 143 7.82 -11.06 15.25
CA GLU A 143 8.20 -12.43 14.89
C GLU A 143 7.72 -12.78 13.48
N LYS A 144 8.63 -13.32 12.66
CA LYS A 144 8.31 -13.82 11.32
C LYS A 144 7.35 -14.99 11.41
N ARG A 145 6.13 -14.84 10.88
CA ARG A 145 5.21 -15.95 10.66
C ARG A 145 5.35 -16.52 9.25
N HIS A 146 5.00 -17.79 9.06
CA HIS A 146 5.00 -18.41 7.74
C HIS A 146 3.98 -17.72 6.81
N ASN A 147 4.49 -17.02 5.80
CA ASN A 147 3.71 -16.21 4.86
C ASN A 147 2.73 -17.01 3.97
N TRP A 148 2.95 -18.31 3.79
CA TRP A 148 2.19 -19.11 2.82
C TRP A 148 0.76 -19.41 3.26
N SER A 149 0.52 -19.61 4.56
CA SER A 149 -0.83 -19.88 5.06
C SER A 149 -1.77 -18.69 4.82
N ILE A 150 -1.26 -17.46 4.93
CA ILE A 150 -2.03 -16.24 4.71
C ILE A 150 -2.45 -16.12 3.24
N ILE A 151 -1.50 -16.33 2.31
CA ILE A 151 -1.77 -16.27 0.87
C ILE A 151 -2.83 -17.30 0.50
N LEU A 152 -2.64 -18.56 0.90
CA LEU A 152 -3.56 -19.65 0.56
C LEU A 152 -4.95 -19.43 1.18
N MET A 153 -5.03 -19.05 2.46
CA MET A 153 -6.32 -18.81 3.12
C MET A 153 -7.08 -17.64 2.49
N THR A 154 -6.38 -16.54 2.19
CA THR A 154 -7.02 -15.36 1.59
C THR A 154 -7.45 -15.64 0.16
N LEU A 155 -6.61 -16.32 -0.64
CA LEU A 155 -6.95 -16.79 -1.98
C LEU A 155 -8.21 -17.67 -1.95
N LEU A 156 -8.23 -18.72 -1.10
CA LEU A 156 -9.37 -19.63 -1.00
C LEU A 156 -10.64 -18.90 -0.55
N LEU A 157 -10.56 -18.04 0.46
CA LEU A 157 -11.71 -17.25 0.95
C LEU A 157 -12.27 -16.33 -0.14
N THR A 158 -11.41 -15.66 -0.92
CA THR A 158 -11.83 -14.79 -2.03
C THR A 158 -12.48 -15.59 -3.16
N VAL A 159 -11.96 -16.78 -3.49
CA VAL A 159 -12.53 -17.68 -4.51
C VAL A 159 -13.91 -18.21 -4.11
N VAL A 160 -14.09 -18.62 -2.85
CA VAL A 160 -15.38 -19.16 -2.38
C VAL A 160 -16.39 -18.07 -1.97
N TYR A 161 -15.96 -16.80 -1.90
CA TYR A 161 -16.79 -15.68 -1.43
C TYR A 161 -18.10 -15.54 -2.22
N LEU A 162 -18.04 -15.36 -3.54
CA LEU A 162 -19.24 -15.20 -4.37
C LEU A 162 -20.12 -16.46 -4.34
N PRO A 163 -19.60 -17.67 -4.59
CA PRO A 163 -20.35 -18.91 -4.49
C PRO A 163 -21.16 -19.08 -3.20
N LEU A 164 -20.49 -19.00 -2.06
CA LEU A 164 -21.13 -19.27 -0.77
C LEU A 164 -22.04 -18.11 -0.33
N SER A 165 -21.74 -16.87 -0.74
CA SER A 165 -22.64 -15.73 -0.53
C SER A 165 -23.94 -15.91 -1.31
N THR A 166 -23.88 -16.40 -2.56
CA THR A 166 -25.08 -16.71 -3.36
C THR A 166 -25.94 -17.75 -2.66
N VAL A 167 -25.34 -18.87 -2.26
CA VAL A 167 -26.07 -19.96 -1.60
C VAL A 167 -26.67 -19.49 -0.27
N ALA A 168 -25.96 -18.67 0.50
CA ALA A 168 -26.48 -18.10 1.73
C ALA A 168 -27.74 -17.25 1.46
N VAL A 169 -27.70 -16.33 0.48
CA VAL A 169 -28.87 -15.48 0.17
C VAL A 169 -30.04 -16.29 -0.39
N HIS A 170 -29.79 -17.24 -1.30
CA HIS A 170 -30.84 -18.13 -1.83
C HIS A 170 -31.49 -18.98 -0.74
N THR A 171 -30.72 -19.43 0.26
CA THR A 171 -31.25 -20.16 1.42
C THR A 171 -32.05 -19.25 2.34
N LEU A 172 -31.64 -18.00 2.55
CA LEU A 172 -32.38 -17.03 3.38
C LEU A 172 -33.73 -16.65 2.76
N VAL A 173 -33.80 -16.57 1.44
CA VAL A 173 -34.98 -16.16 0.67
C VAL A 173 -35.81 -17.38 0.22
N TRP A 174 -35.27 -18.59 0.41
CA TRP A 174 -35.84 -19.89 0.04
C TRP A 174 -36.27 -19.95 -1.43
N SER A 175 -35.28 -19.90 -2.32
CA SER A 175 -35.47 -19.97 -3.78
C SER A 175 -36.07 -21.31 -4.24
N ASP A 176 -36.62 -21.33 -5.46
CA ASP A 176 -37.27 -22.50 -6.08
C ASP A 176 -36.43 -23.78 -6.11
N GLU A 177 -35.11 -23.66 -6.22
CA GLU A 177 -34.17 -24.78 -6.14
C GLU A 177 -34.18 -25.52 -4.78
N LEU A 178 -34.70 -24.89 -3.72
CA LEU A 178 -34.87 -25.48 -2.40
C LEU A 178 -36.31 -25.96 -2.15
N TRP A 179 -37.22 -25.79 -3.12
CA TRP A 179 -38.59 -26.25 -2.98
C TRP A 179 -38.67 -27.76 -3.19
N VAL A 180 -39.45 -28.41 -2.32
CA VAL A 180 -39.63 -29.87 -2.34
C VAL A 180 -40.61 -30.30 -3.45
N VAL A 181 -41.34 -29.34 -4.02
CA VAL A 181 -42.34 -29.54 -5.10
C VAL A 181 -41.95 -28.64 -6.27
N ALA A 182 -42.20 -29.11 -7.50
CA ALA A 182 -41.97 -28.32 -8.71
C ALA A 182 -42.72 -26.99 -8.66
N ASN A 183 -42.11 -25.92 -9.17
CA ASN A 183 -42.63 -24.54 -9.07
C ASN A 183 -44.08 -24.45 -9.58
N PRO A 184 -45.09 -24.26 -8.70
CA PRO A 184 -46.50 -24.28 -9.11
C PRO A 184 -46.95 -22.97 -9.76
N TYR A 185 -46.09 -21.95 -9.79
CA TYR A 185 -46.35 -20.65 -10.40
C TYR A 185 -45.88 -20.57 -11.86
N THR A 186 -45.15 -21.56 -12.36
CA THR A 186 -44.83 -21.66 -13.79
C THR A 186 -46.10 -22.00 -14.58
N ASN A 187 -46.53 -21.10 -15.47
CA ASN A 187 -47.74 -21.23 -16.30
C ASN A 187 -49.08 -21.26 -15.53
N ALA A 188 -49.13 -20.70 -14.33
CA ALA A 188 -50.37 -20.59 -13.56
C ALA A 188 -51.35 -19.58 -14.17
N THR A 189 -52.63 -19.98 -14.30
CA THR A 189 -53.73 -19.12 -14.79
C THR A 189 -54.47 -18.36 -13.68
N SER A 190 -54.14 -18.64 -12.40
CA SER A 190 -54.75 -18.04 -11.21
C SER A 190 -53.67 -17.75 -10.14
N SER A 191 -53.88 -16.71 -9.31
CA SER A 191 -53.02 -16.39 -8.16
C SER A 191 -53.89 -16.29 -6.90
N PRO A 192 -53.75 -17.21 -5.92
CA PRO A 192 -52.83 -18.36 -5.88
C PRO A 192 -53.19 -19.48 -6.88
N PRO A 193 -52.21 -20.29 -7.32
CA PRO A 193 -52.42 -21.37 -8.28
C PRO A 193 -53.23 -22.52 -7.66
N LEU A 194 -54.17 -23.06 -8.42
CA LEU A 194 -54.93 -24.26 -8.08
C LEU A 194 -54.06 -25.50 -8.33
N VAL A 195 -53.53 -26.10 -7.26
CA VAL A 195 -52.70 -27.32 -7.28
C VAL A 195 -53.41 -28.49 -6.58
N PRO A 196 -53.32 -29.72 -7.12
CA PRO A 196 -53.94 -30.90 -6.51
C PRO A 196 -53.33 -31.22 -5.14
N SER A 197 -54.12 -31.86 -4.27
CA SER A 197 -53.64 -32.29 -2.94
C SER A 197 -52.58 -33.39 -3.07
N LEU A 198 -51.51 -33.28 -2.29
CA LEU A 198 -50.36 -34.20 -2.33
C LEU A 198 -50.64 -35.55 -1.63
N GLY A 199 -51.75 -35.67 -0.90
CA GLY A 199 -52.15 -36.86 -0.15
C GLY A 199 -53.16 -36.53 0.97
N PRO A 200 -53.38 -37.46 1.93
CA PRO A 200 -54.22 -37.23 3.10
C PRO A 200 -53.71 -36.06 3.95
N ALA A 201 -54.62 -35.16 4.38
CA ALA A 201 -54.27 -33.91 5.08
C ALA A 201 -53.64 -34.12 6.47
N ASP A 202 -53.79 -35.31 7.06
CA ASP A 202 -53.15 -35.77 8.29
C ASP A 202 -51.66 -36.10 8.08
N GLN A 203 -51.27 -36.56 6.89
CA GLN A 203 -49.90 -36.99 6.57
C GLN A 203 -49.10 -35.94 5.78
N TYR A 204 -49.76 -35.16 4.92
CA TYR A 204 -49.12 -34.18 4.04
C TYR A 204 -49.49 -32.74 4.43
N ARG A 205 -48.56 -31.81 4.17
CA ARG A 205 -48.81 -30.36 4.22
C ARG A 205 -49.67 -29.90 3.05
N ASP A 206 -50.25 -28.71 3.15
CA ASP A 206 -50.94 -28.08 2.03
C ASP A 206 -49.97 -27.89 0.86
N SER A 207 -50.44 -28.09 -0.36
CA SER A 207 -49.61 -28.07 -1.57
C SER A 207 -48.92 -26.72 -1.84
N LEU A 208 -49.34 -25.64 -1.17
CA LEU A 208 -48.73 -24.31 -1.21
C LEU A 208 -47.84 -23.98 0.02
N ASP A 209 -47.79 -24.85 1.04
CA ASP A 209 -46.98 -24.73 2.27
C ASP A 209 -45.58 -25.35 2.14
N PHE A 210 -44.91 -25.02 1.03
CA PHE A 210 -43.58 -25.54 0.67
C PHE A 210 -42.41 -24.61 1.01
N CYS A 211 -42.72 -23.41 1.51
CA CYS A 211 -41.72 -22.42 1.88
C CYS A 211 -41.09 -22.77 3.22
N TYR A 212 -39.76 -22.72 3.30
CA TYR A 212 -39.00 -23.07 4.50
C TYR A 212 -39.32 -24.49 5.02
N THR A 213 -39.55 -25.42 4.11
CA THR A 213 -39.75 -26.84 4.40
C THR A 213 -38.87 -27.69 3.49
N THR A 214 -38.23 -28.72 4.04
CA THR A 214 -37.41 -29.69 3.28
C THR A 214 -38.15 -30.99 2.97
N THR A 215 -39.35 -31.17 3.50
CA THR A 215 -40.24 -32.32 3.26
C THR A 215 -41.71 -31.88 3.33
N MET A 216 -42.54 -32.49 2.48
CA MET A 216 -44.00 -32.27 2.47
C MET A 216 -44.76 -33.13 3.46
N LYS A 217 -44.12 -34.19 3.97
CA LYS A 217 -44.76 -35.04 4.96
C LYS A 217 -44.58 -34.46 6.37
N LYS A 218 -45.60 -34.60 7.19
CA LYS A 218 -45.60 -34.07 8.57
C LYS A 218 -44.81 -34.95 9.54
N ASP A 219 -44.55 -36.21 9.19
CA ASP A 219 -43.82 -37.21 9.98
C ASP A 219 -42.29 -37.16 9.78
N GLU A 220 -41.80 -36.50 8.73
CA GLU A 220 -40.37 -36.35 8.44
C GLU A 220 -39.78 -35.05 9.04
N ILE A 221 -38.49 -35.09 9.41
CA ILE A 221 -37.81 -33.94 10.05
C ILE A 221 -37.59 -32.80 9.05
N ASN A 222 -38.08 -31.60 9.38
CA ASN A 222 -37.80 -30.38 8.61
C ASN A 222 -36.43 -29.79 8.99
N TRP A 223 -35.48 -29.81 8.05
CA TRP A 223 -34.13 -29.27 8.23
C TRP A 223 -34.01 -27.78 7.91
N ALA A 224 -35.07 -27.13 7.40
CA ALA A 224 -35.04 -25.73 7.00
C ALA A 224 -34.56 -24.76 8.09
N PRO A 225 -34.95 -24.87 9.38
CA PRO A 225 -34.45 -23.97 10.41
C PRO A 225 -32.93 -24.04 10.58
N VAL A 226 -32.33 -25.23 10.45
CA VAL A 226 -30.88 -25.44 10.54
C VAL A 226 -30.18 -24.80 9.34
N LEU A 227 -30.73 -24.98 8.14
CA LEU A 227 -30.20 -24.37 6.91
C LEU A 227 -30.23 -22.84 6.97
N VAL A 228 -31.33 -22.25 7.47
CA VAL A 228 -31.47 -20.80 7.65
C VAL A 228 -30.47 -20.26 8.68
N ILE A 229 -30.28 -20.94 9.82
CA ILE A 229 -29.28 -20.53 10.82
C ILE A 229 -27.87 -20.58 10.24
N MET A 230 -27.53 -21.63 9.49
CA MET A 230 -26.21 -21.73 8.82
C MET A 230 -26.03 -20.64 7.76
N ALA A 231 -27.08 -20.33 6.99
CA ALA A 231 -27.07 -19.25 6.01
C ALA A 231 -26.86 -17.88 6.66
N LEU A 232 -27.49 -17.61 7.82
CA LEU A 232 -27.25 -16.39 8.61
C LEU A 232 -25.79 -16.30 9.08
N VAL A 233 -25.22 -17.40 9.59
CA VAL A 233 -23.81 -17.43 10.03
C VAL A 233 -22.86 -17.16 8.85
N LEU A 234 -23.10 -17.80 7.70
CA LEU A 234 -22.34 -17.53 6.47
C LEU A 234 -22.48 -16.07 6.02
N PHE A 235 -23.69 -15.53 6.04
CA PHE A 235 -23.95 -14.17 5.62
C PHE A 235 -23.20 -13.16 6.50
N PHE A 236 -23.35 -13.23 7.82
CA PHE A 236 -22.65 -12.29 8.71
C PHE A 236 -21.14 -12.54 8.74
N GLY A 237 -20.69 -13.79 8.64
CA GLY A 237 -19.27 -14.16 8.65
C GLY A 237 -18.56 -13.89 7.32
N LEU A 238 -18.94 -14.60 6.27
CA LEU A 238 -18.25 -14.57 4.98
C LEU A 238 -18.68 -13.37 4.11
N THR A 239 -19.98 -13.05 4.03
CA THR A 239 -20.46 -11.95 3.17
C THR A 239 -20.13 -10.58 3.77
N VAL A 240 -20.36 -10.37 5.08
CA VAL A 240 -20.19 -9.04 5.71
C VAL A 240 -18.82 -8.90 6.38
N TRP A 241 -18.48 -9.81 7.30
CA TRP A 241 -17.29 -9.63 8.14
C TRP A 241 -15.97 -9.83 7.37
N PHE A 242 -15.87 -10.83 6.48
CA PHE A 242 -14.63 -11.12 5.76
C PHE A 242 -14.14 -9.92 4.90
N PRO A 243 -14.96 -9.26 4.06
CA PRO A 243 -14.53 -8.06 3.34
C PRO A 243 -14.08 -6.91 4.25
N ILE A 244 -14.71 -6.71 5.42
CA ILE A 244 -14.28 -5.70 6.41
C ILE A 244 -12.94 -6.08 7.02
N ALA A 245 -12.78 -7.34 7.41
CA ALA A 245 -11.53 -7.86 7.98
C ALA A 245 -10.38 -7.78 6.97
N LEU A 246 -10.66 -8.12 5.71
CA LEU A 246 -9.72 -8.00 4.59
C LEU A 246 -9.34 -6.54 4.34
N TRP A 247 -10.31 -5.62 4.31
CA TRP A 247 -10.06 -4.18 4.18
C TRP A 247 -9.10 -3.66 5.26
N ARG A 248 -9.34 -4.02 6.53
CA ARG A 248 -8.46 -3.64 7.65
C ARG A 248 -7.07 -4.24 7.51
N ALA A 249 -6.98 -5.52 7.13
CA ALA A 249 -5.71 -6.20 6.95
C ALA A 249 -4.87 -5.58 5.83
N ILE A 250 -5.49 -5.21 4.70
CA ILE A 250 -4.81 -4.53 3.59
C ILE A 250 -4.32 -3.14 4.00
N GLN A 251 -5.14 -2.34 4.67
CA GLN A 251 -4.77 -0.99 5.13
C GLN A 251 -3.56 -1.00 6.08
N GLN A 252 -3.41 -2.08 6.86
CA GLN A 252 -2.27 -2.27 7.76
C GLN A 252 -1.03 -2.83 7.05
N SER A 253 -1.22 -3.61 5.99
CA SER A 253 -0.16 -4.29 5.24
C SER A 253 0.44 -3.46 4.11
N ALA A 254 -0.35 -2.60 3.47
CA ALA A 254 0.08 -1.81 2.33
C ALA A 254 1.29 -0.91 2.69
N PRO A 255 2.27 -0.78 1.78
CA PRO A 255 3.49 -0.06 2.08
C PRO A 255 3.20 1.42 2.32
N LYS A 256 3.74 1.93 3.42
CA LYS A 256 3.68 3.36 3.74
C LYS A 256 4.81 4.08 3.01
N VAL A 257 4.46 5.22 2.43
CA VAL A 257 5.40 6.04 1.67
C VAL A 257 5.93 7.16 2.54
N ASP A 258 7.24 7.38 2.44
CA ASP A 258 7.92 8.42 3.18
C ASP A 258 7.40 9.82 2.77
N PRO A 259 7.18 10.75 3.71
CA PRO A 259 6.63 12.07 3.41
C PRO A 259 7.63 13.02 2.70
N TYR A 260 8.95 12.80 2.81
CA TYR A 260 9.97 13.65 2.21
C TYR A 260 10.90 12.88 1.27
N THR A 261 11.41 13.57 0.24
CA THR A 261 12.34 13.01 -0.75
C THR A 261 13.73 12.71 -0.17
N SER A 262 14.63 12.10 -0.95
CA SER A 262 16.04 11.92 -0.55
C SER A 262 16.76 13.23 -0.20
N LEU A 263 16.27 14.35 -0.75
CA LEU A 263 16.74 15.71 -0.46
C LEU A 263 16.05 16.34 0.76
N GLY A 264 15.14 15.63 1.41
CA GLY A 264 14.36 16.11 2.55
C GLY A 264 13.31 17.17 2.20
N GLN A 265 12.90 17.28 0.93
CA GLN A 265 11.79 18.13 0.50
C GLN A 265 10.46 17.39 0.61
N LYS A 266 9.38 18.08 0.99
CA LYS A 266 8.07 17.45 1.20
C LYS A 266 7.48 16.96 -0.12
N ARG A 267 7.07 15.69 -0.18
CA ARG A 267 6.45 15.07 -1.36
C ARG A 267 5.02 15.58 -1.56
N THR A 268 4.64 15.81 -2.82
CA THR A 268 3.25 16.08 -3.19
C THR A 268 2.41 14.80 -3.23
N LYS A 269 1.08 14.91 -3.37
CA LYS A 269 0.19 13.73 -3.51
C LYS A 269 0.62 12.82 -4.67
N ARG A 270 1.05 13.41 -5.80
CA ARG A 270 1.50 12.67 -6.98
C ARG A 270 2.86 11.99 -6.76
N ASP A 271 3.81 12.66 -6.12
CA ASP A 271 5.11 12.07 -5.78
C ASP A 271 4.96 10.89 -4.83
N LEU A 272 4.02 10.99 -3.89
CA LEU A 272 3.72 9.91 -2.98
C LEU A 272 3.13 8.69 -3.71
N ASP A 273 2.31 8.90 -4.73
CA ASP A 273 1.76 7.80 -5.54
C ASP A 273 2.84 7.17 -6.44
N LEU A 274 3.79 7.96 -6.94
CA LEU A 274 4.96 7.46 -7.69
C LEU A 274 5.92 6.67 -6.81
N GLU A 275 6.21 7.16 -5.61
CA GLU A 275 7.06 6.47 -4.67
C GLU A 275 6.38 5.21 -4.12
N TYR A 276 5.06 5.25 -3.92
CA TYR A 276 4.27 4.07 -3.60
C TYR A 276 4.51 2.95 -4.62
N HIS A 277 4.41 3.26 -5.92
CA HIS A 277 4.66 2.30 -6.99
C HIS A 277 6.03 1.63 -6.86
N ARG A 278 7.08 2.42 -6.60
CA ARG A 278 8.45 1.90 -6.46
C ARG A 278 8.65 1.01 -5.24
N VAL A 279 8.02 1.35 -4.12
CA VAL A 279 8.08 0.55 -2.89
C VAL A 279 7.27 -0.73 -3.06
N LEU A 280 6.16 -0.66 -3.80
CA LEU A 280 5.26 -1.77 -4.06
C LEU A 280 5.93 -2.91 -4.85
N ASP A 281 6.74 -2.59 -5.86
CA ASP A 281 7.50 -3.59 -6.64
C ASP A 281 8.45 -4.45 -5.79
N ARG A 282 8.83 -3.94 -4.60
CA ARG A 282 9.75 -4.60 -3.66
C ARG A 282 9.04 -5.10 -2.40
N ASP A 283 7.73 -5.00 -2.34
CA ASP A 283 6.95 -5.39 -1.16
C ASP A 283 6.86 -6.92 -1.02
N GLN A 284 7.39 -7.42 0.10
CA GLN A 284 7.40 -8.85 0.44
C GLN A 284 6.21 -9.27 1.32
N ASN A 285 5.26 -8.37 1.59
CA ASN A 285 4.09 -8.70 2.38
C ASN A 285 3.26 -9.82 1.70
N PRO A 286 2.80 -10.84 2.45
CA PRO A 286 1.98 -11.92 1.87
C PRO A 286 0.68 -11.44 1.21
N LEU A 287 0.12 -10.30 1.62
CA LEU A 287 -1.10 -9.75 1.02
C LEU A 287 -0.83 -8.86 -0.20
N SER A 288 0.43 -8.69 -0.62
CA SER A 288 0.78 -7.79 -1.74
C SER A 288 0.06 -8.16 -3.03
N PHE A 289 -0.23 -9.44 -3.28
CA PHE A 289 -0.96 -9.88 -4.48
C PHE A 289 -2.35 -9.23 -4.66
N ILE A 290 -2.98 -8.79 -3.57
CA ILE A 290 -4.32 -8.19 -3.56
C ILE A 290 -4.25 -6.69 -3.88
N TYR A 291 -3.17 -6.01 -3.47
CA TYR A 291 -3.07 -4.56 -3.60
C TYR A 291 -1.99 -4.08 -4.58
N HIS A 292 -1.18 -4.97 -5.15
CA HIS A 292 -0.06 -4.64 -6.06
C HIS A 292 -0.51 -3.89 -7.33
N GLY A 293 -1.74 -4.11 -7.79
CA GLY A 293 -2.28 -3.45 -8.99
C GLY A 293 -2.83 -2.04 -8.76
N PHE A 294 -2.94 -1.60 -7.50
CA PHE A 294 -3.74 -0.43 -7.13
C PHE A 294 -2.90 0.74 -6.64
N ARG A 295 -3.39 1.97 -6.85
CA ARG A 295 -2.75 3.19 -6.35
C ARG A 295 -2.83 3.25 -4.82
N ARG A 296 -1.95 4.04 -4.20
CA ARG A 296 -1.82 4.18 -2.74
C ARG A 296 -3.15 4.37 -1.97
N GLY A 297 -4.06 5.21 -2.48
CA GLY A 297 -5.37 5.45 -1.84
C GLY A 297 -6.42 4.36 -2.11
N TRP A 298 -6.12 3.41 -2.99
CA TRP A 298 -7.02 2.39 -3.51
C TRP A 298 -6.51 0.97 -3.25
N ALA A 299 -5.50 0.79 -2.38
CA ALA A 299 -4.95 -0.53 -2.04
C ALA A 299 -6.05 -1.53 -1.63
N SER A 300 -7.09 -1.06 -0.94
CA SER A 300 -8.23 -1.87 -0.51
C SER A 300 -9.38 -1.95 -1.54
N TYR A 301 -9.15 -1.64 -2.81
CA TYR A 301 -10.18 -1.64 -3.85
C TYR A 301 -10.80 -3.02 -4.03
N GLU A 302 -10.02 -4.12 -3.99
CA GLU A 302 -10.57 -5.48 -4.10
C GLU A 302 -11.62 -5.76 -3.02
N ALA A 303 -11.38 -5.35 -1.76
CA ALA A 303 -12.35 -5.53 -0.69
C ALA A 303 -13.64 -4.71 -0.91
N ILE A 304 -13.53 -3.49 -1.44
CA ILE A 304 -14.69 -2.66 -1.82
C ILE A 304 -15.45 -3.30 -2.98
N TYR A 305 -14.73 -3.87 -3.93
CA TYR A 305 -15.27 -4.52 -5.11
C TYR A 305 -16.08 -5.79 -4.74
N LEU A 306 -15.65 -6.55 -3.73
CA LEU A 306 -16.43 -7.67 -3.17
C LEU A 306 -17.81 -7.22 -2.63
N PHE A 307 -17.90 -6.04 -2.00
CA PHE A 307 -19.18 -5.46 -1.59
C PHE A 307 -20.05 -5.05 -2.78
N ALA A 308 -19.44 -4.42 -3.80
CA ALA A 308 -20.17 -4.02 -5.00
C ALA A 308 -20.76 -5.24 -5.73
N LYS A 309 -20.00 -6.33 -5.89
CA LYS A 309 -20.51 -7.59 -6.47
C LYS A 309 -21.61 -8.23 -5.63
N PHE A 310 -21.45 -8.23 -4.31
CA PHE A 310 -22.49 -8.72 -3.41
C PHE A 310 -23.79 -7.90 -3.52
N SER A 311 -23.73 -6.58 -3.70
CA SER A 311 -24.95 -5.77 -3.86
C SER A 311 -25.76 -6.15 -5.12
N ALA A 312 -25.08 -6.47 -6.23
CA ALA A 312 -25.74 -6.96 -7.44
C ALA A 312 -26.38 -8.34 -7.23
N LEU A 313 -25.66 -9.25 -6.56
CA LEU A 313 -26.17 -10.57 -6.18
C LEU A 313 -27.40 -10.48 -5.27
N LEU A 314 -27.39 -9.58 -4.29
CA LEU A 314 -28.52 -9.38 -3.39
C LEU A 314 -29.76 -8.93 -4.16
N VAL A 315 -29.62 -8.03 -5.13
CA VAL A 315 -30.74 -7.62 -6.00
C VAL A 315 -31.26 -8.79 -6.82
N VAL A 316 -30.39 -9.59 -7.43
CA VAL A 316 -30.78 -10.73 -8.26
C VAL A 316 -31.52 -11.80 -7.43
N ALA A 317 -30.97 -12.19 -6.28
CA ALA A 317 -31.49 -13.28 -5.48
C ALA A 317 -32.74 -12.90 -4.65
N VAL A 318 -32.80 -11.66 -4.15
CA VAL A 318 -33.95 -11.19 -3.37
C VAL A 318 -35.11 -10.82 -4.29
N VAL A 319 -34.88 -10.05 -5.37
CA VAL A 319 -35.94 -9.58 -6.28
C VAL A 319 -36.17 -10.61 -7.40
N ASP A 320 -36.54 -11.83 -7.01
CA ASP A 320 -36.84 -12.92 -7.95
C ASP A 320 -38.28 -13.41 -7.75
N PRO A 321 -39.06 -13.64 -8.82
CA PRO A 321 -40.41 -14.21 -8.69
C PRO A 321 -40.43 -15.66 -8.18
N ASN A 322 -39.34 -16.40 -8.32
CA ASN A 322 -39.19 -17.80 -7.96
C ASN A 322 -38.59 -17.97 -6.56
N ASN A 323 -39.08 -17.18 -5.60
CA ASN A 323 -38.70 -17.30 -4.21
C ASN A 323 -39.88 -17.10 -3.25
N CYS A 324 -39.70 -17.45 -1.98
CA CYS A 324 -40.77 -17.39 -1.01
C CYS A 324 -41.22 -15.97 -0.61
N LEU A 325 -40.47 -14.93 -0.98
CA LEU A 325 -40.81 -13.53 -0.68
C LEU A 325 -41.75 -12.92 -1.72
N PHE A 326 -41.52 -13.19 -3.01
CA PHE A 326 -42.24 -12.53 -4.12
C PHE A 326 -43.09 -13.49 -4.97
N ARG A 327 -43.20 -14.78 -4.61
CA ARG A 327 -44.01 -15.80 -5.32
C ARG A 327 -45.47 -15.43 -5.60
N THR A 328 -46.08 -14.57 -4.78
CA THR A 328 -47.48 -14.16 -4.94
C THR A 328 -47.67 -13.00 -5.91
N LEU A 329 -46.59 -12.34 -6.32
CA LEU A 329 -46.61 -11.20 -7.25
C LEU A 329 -46.45 -11.66 -8.69
N ASN A 330 -46.84 -10.80 -9.64
CA ASN A 330 -46.74 -11.11 -11.07
C ASN A 330 -45.26 -11.22 -11.50
N SER A 331 -44.88 -12.40 -12.01
CA SER A 331 -43.52 -12.73 -12.44
C SER A 331 -42.93 -11.72 -13.43
N ARG A 332 -43.72 -11.23 -14.39
CA ARG A 332 -43.28 -10.22 -15.36
C ARG A 332 -42.90 -8.90 -14.69
N HIS A 333 -43.72 -8.44 -13.73
CA HIS A 333 -43.47 -7.18 -13.02
C HIS A 333 -42.25 -7.26 -12.12
N VAL A 334 -42.09 -8.37 -11.38
CA VAL A 334 -40.92 -8.58 -10.50
C VAL A 334 -39.63 -8.66 -11.32
N SER A 335 -39.64 -9.37 -12.46
CA SER A 335 -38.48 -9.45 -13.36
C SER A 335 -38.12 -8.08 -13.97
N ILE A 336 -39.10 -7.29 -14.39
CA ILE A 336 -38.88 -5.91 -14.88
C ILE A 336 -38.29 -5.02 -13.78
N ILE A 337 -38.86 -5.06 -12.57
CA ILE A 337 -38.36 -4.27 -11.42
C ILE A 337 -36.91 -4.66 -11.09
N ARG A 338 -36.59 -5.95 -11.07
CA ARG A 338 -35.21 -6.44 -10.89
C ARG A 338 -34.26 -5.83 -11.92
N GLN A 339 -34.60 -5.92 -13.20
CA GLN A 339 -33.74 -5.41 -14.27
C GLN A 339 -33.59 -3.87 -14.22
N ILE A 340 -34.65 -3.13 -13.85
CA ILE A 340 -34.58 -1.67 -13.64
C ILE A 340 -33.63 -1.32 -12.49
N VAL A 341 -33.74 -2.01 -11.34
CA VAL A 341 -32.86 -1.76 -10.19
C VAL A 341 -31.41 -2.09 -10.51
N LEU A 342 -31.15 -3.20 -11.22
CA LEU A 342 -29.81 -3.57 -11.68
C LEU A 342 -29.24 -2.53 -12.65
N LEU A 343 -30.04 -2.06 -13.62
CA LEU A 343 -29.62 -1.02 -14.56
C LEU A 343 -29.26 0.29 -13.86
N ILE A 344 -30.06 0.74 -12.89
CA ILE A 344 -29.73 1.93 -12.09
C ILE A 344 -28.41 1.72 -11.35
N GLY A 345 -28.22 0.56 -10.71
CA GLY A 345 -27.00 0.22 -9.99
C GLY A 345 -25.75 0.17 -10.87
N THR A 346 -25.85 -0.44 -12.07
CA THR A 346 -24.73 -0.53 -13.02
C THR A 346 -24.41 0.82 -13.65
N VAL A 347 -25.41 1.67 -13.94
CA VAL A 347 -25.22 3.04 -14.45
C VAL A 347 -24.57 3.93 -13.40
N ILE A 348 -24.99 3.88 -12.13
CA ILE A 348 -24.33 4.60 -11.04
C ILE A 348 -22.87 4.15 -10.91
N SER A 349 -22.64 2.83 -10.90
CA SER A 349 -21.29 2.26 -10.81
C SER A 349 -20.39 2.68 -11.97
N PHE A 350 -20.92 2.68 -13.20
CA PHE A 350 -20.21 3.14 -14.39
C PHE A 350 -19.91 4.64 -14.34
N THR A 351 -20.87 5.45 -13.90
CA THR A 351 -20.71 6.91 -13.76
C THR A 351 -19.63 7.23 -12.74
N VAL A 352 -19.65 6.57 -11.58
CA VAL A 352 -18.60 6.69 -10.55
C VAL A 352 -17.24 6.29 -11.15
N GLN A 353 -17.17 5.15 -11.86
CA GLN A 353 -15.93 4.66 -12.46
C GLN A 353 -15.35 5.61 -13.52
N CYS A 354 -16.18 6.41 -14.21
CA CYS A 354 -15.69 7.42 -15.16
C CYS A 354 -14.81 8.50 -14.50
N PHE A 355 -14.95 8.71 -13.19
CA PHE A 355 -14.15 9.69 -12.43
C PHE A 355 -13.04 9.05 -11.60
N LEU A 356 -13.11 7.75 -11.33
CA LEU A 356 -12.12 7.03 -10.52
C LEU A 356 -10.99 6.46 -11.39
N SER A 357 -9.80 6.34 -10.80
CA SER A 357 -8.66 5.66 -11.43
C SER A 357 -7.90 4.85 -10.38
N PRO A 358 -8.48 3.73 -9.91
CA PRO A 358 -7.92 2.95 -8.81
C PRO A 358 -6.64 2.20 -9.19
N PHE A 359 -6.43 1.85 -10.47
CA PHE A 359 -5.28 1.06 -10.90
C PHE A 359 -4.03 1.92 -11.16
N LEU A 360 -2.86 1.35 -10.88
CA LEU A 360 -1.56 1.96 -11.18
C LEU A 360 -1.34 2.03 -12.69
N ASP A 361 -1.55 0.91 -13.38
CA ASP A 361 -1.45 0.85 -14.83
C ASP A 361 -2.65 1.55 -15.48
N PRO A 362 -2.44 2.52 -16.39
CA PRO A 362 -3.50 3.03 -17.25
C PRO A 362 -4.34 1.94 -17.92
N VAL A 363 -3.73 0.81 -18.31
CA VAL A 363 -4.42 -0.30 -18.98
C VAL A 363 -5.44 -0.96 -18.06
N GLY A 364 -5.11 -1.15 -16.78
CA GLY A 364 -6.05 -1.68 -15.78
C GLY A 364 -7.26 -0.78 -15.57
N ASN A 365 -7.08 0.54 -15.59
CA ASN A 365 -8.20 1.48 -15.51
C ASN A 365 -9.10 1.40 -16.76
N ALA A 366 -8.51 1.19 -17.94
CA ALA A 366 -9.25 1.00 -19.18
C ALA A 366 -10.08 -0.29 -19.16
N ALA A 367 -9.47 -1.37 -18.65
CA ALA A 367 -10.11 -2.68 -18.51
C ALA A 367 -11.34 -2.60 -17.60
N GLU A 368 -11.19 -1.97 -16.44
CA GLU A 368 -12.31 -1.77 -15.50
C GLU A 368 -13.40 -0.89 -16.13
N TRP A 369 -13.02 0.18 -16.82
CA TRP A 369 -14.00 1.03 -17.53
C TRP A 369 -14.80 0.24 -18.57
N MET A 370 -14.12 -0.58 -19.38
CA MET A 370 -14.76 -1.43 -20.39
C MET A 370 -15.67 -2.49 -19.74
N SER A 371 -15.22 -3.11 -18.64
CA SER A 371 -16.02 -4.06 -17.87
C SER A 371 -17.31 -3.42 -17.32
N ARG A 372 -17.24 -2.20 -16.77
CA ARG A 372 -18.44 -1.48 -16.30
C ARG A 372 -19.38 -1.09 -17.43
N LEU A 373 -18.85 -0.72 -18.60
CA LEU A 373 -19.65 -0.48 -19.78
C LEU A 373 -20.37 -1.77 -20.23
N ASN A 374 -19.66 -2.90 -20.26
CA ASN A 374 -20.24 -4.20 -20.59
C ASN A 374 -21.38 -4.58 -19.63
N TYR A 375 -21.25 -4.28 -18.32
CA TYR A 375 -22.34 -4.50 -17.36
C TYR A 375 -23.57 -3.66 -17.68
N VAL A 376 -23.41 -2.37 -18.00
CA VAL A 376 -24.53 -1.50 -18.40
C VAL A 376 -25.20 -2.06 -19.66
N LEU A 377 -24.42 -2.38 -20.70
CA LEU A 377 -24.94 -2.97 -21.94
C LEU A 377 -25.68 -4.28 -21.68
N THR A 378 -25.15 -5.17 -20.83
CA THR A 378 -25.81 -6.43 -20.48
C THR A 378 -27.14 -6.19 -19.78
N THR A 379 -27.19 -5.27 -18.81
CA THR A 379 -28.45 -4.94 -18.11
C THR A 379 -29.49 -4.28 -19.02
N VAL A 380 -29.06 -3.48 -20.00
CA VAL A 380 -29.97 -2.89 -21.01
C VAL A 380 -30.59 -4.00 -21.85
N VAL A 381 -29.79 -4.95 -22.33
CA VAL A 381 -30.31 -6.05 -23.13
C VAL A 381 -31.21 -6.96 -22.31
N ALA A 382 -30.83 -7.29 -21.06
CA ALA A 382 -31.68 -8.06 -20.16
C ALA A 382 -33.03 -7.39 -19.87
N LEU A 383 -33.05 -6.05 -19.77
CA LEU A 383 -34.29 -5.28 -19.65
C LEU A 383 -35.13 -5.32 -20.93
N LEU A 384 -34.50 -5.22 -22.11
CA LEU A 384 -35.20 -5.36 -23.39
C LEU A 384 -35.87 -6.74 -23.48
N VAL A 385 -35.14 -7.82 -23.15
CA VAL A 385 -35.69 -9.19 -23.08
C VAL A 385 -36.89 -9.26 -22.12
N ALA A 386 -36.78 -8.68 -20.92
CA ALA A 386 -37.91 -8.63 -19.98
C ALA A 386 -39.13 -7.82 -20.47
N LEU A 387 -38.93 -6.90 -21.41
CA LEU A 387 -39.98 -6.07 -22.03
C LEU A 387 -40.60 -6.68 -23.30
N ASP A 388 -40.05 -7.78 -23.84
CA ASP A 388 -40.60 -8.50 -25.00
C ASP A 388 -40.68 -7.63 -26.28
N VAL A 389 -39.54 -7.02 -26.65
CA VAL A 389 -39.34 -6.16 -27.83
C VAL A 389 -39.02 -7.05 -29.06
N PRO A 390 -39.60 -6.79 -30.25
CA PRO A 390 -39.36 -7.62 -31.44
C PRO A 390 -37.88 -7.64 -31.91
N GLY A 391 -37.34 -8.82 -32.24
CA GLY A 391 -35.97 -9.04 -32.72
C GLY A 391 -34.98 -9.66 -31.72
N GLN A 392 -35.48 -10.24 -30.62
CA GLN A 392 -34.69 -10.69 -29.47
C GLN A 392 -33.98 -12.04 -29.62
N ASP A 393 -34.45 -12.91 -30.51
CA ASP A 393 -33.97 -14.29 -30.63
C ASP A 393 -32.49 -14.40 -31.06
N VAL A 394 -31.93 -13.34 -31.67
CA VAL A 394 -30.50 -13.27 -32.07
C VAL A 394 -29.60 -12.83 -30.91
N ILE A 395 -30.18 -12.20 -29.88
CA ILE A 395 -29.48 -11.57 -28.76
C ILE A 395 -29.59 -12.42 -27.46
N ASP A 396 -30.53 -13.37 -27.42
CA ASP A 396 -30.84 -14.24 -26.27
C ASP A 396 -29.80 -15.37 -26.02
N GLY A 397 -28.64 -15.32 -26.70
CA GLY A 397 -27.61 -16.34 -26.61
C GLY A 397 -26.60 -16.09 -25.48
N PRO A 398 -26.41 -17.03 -24.52
CA PRO A 398 -25.30 -17.00 -23.55
C PRO A 398 -23.92 -16.91 -24.21
N VAL A 399 -23.81 -17.37 -25.46
CA VAL A 399 -22.56 -17.38 -26.23
C VAL A 399 -22.11 -15.97 -26.62
N LEU A 400 -23.02 -15.04 -26.91
CA LEU A 400 -22.67 -13.67 -27.36
C LEU A 400 -22.09 -12.85 -26.21
N TYR A 401 -22.70 -12.93 -25.03
CA TYR A 401 -22.22 -12.25 -23.81
C TYR A 401 -20.89 -12.82 -23.32
N MET A 402 -20.72 -14.15 -23.37
CA MET A 402 -19.46 -14.80 -23.04
C MET A 402 -18.34 -14.39 -24.02
N TYR A 403 -18.65 -14.24 -25.32
CA TYR A 403 -17.69 -13.87 -26.34
C TYR A 403 -17.17 -12.42 -26.21
N VAL A 404 -18.03 -11.47 -25.82
CA VAL A 404 -17.65 -10.05 -25.66
C VAL A 404 -16.88 -9.80 -24.36
N ASP A 405 -17.34 -10.36 -23.23
CA ASP A 405 -16.75 -10.10 -21.91
C ASP A 405 -15.38 -10.81 -21.75
N SER A 406 -15.31 -12.11 -22.09
CA SER A 406 -14.06 -12.89 -21.95
C SER A 406 -12.93 -12.39 -22.85
N ARG A 407 -13.23 -11.98 -24.09
CA ARG A 407 -12.22 -11.48 -25.04
C ARG A 407 -11.66 -10.13 -24.62
N SER A 408 -12.49 -9.26 -24.03
CA SER A 408 -12.05 -7.94 -23.54
C SER A 408 -11.15 -8.08 -22.30
N SER A 409 -11.55 -8.86 -21.30
CA SER A 409 -10.72 -9.13 -20.10
C SER A 409 -9.40 -9.84 -20.46
N ALA A 410 -9.44 -10.85 -21.34
CA ALA A 410 -8.24 -11.53 -21.82
C ALA A 410 -7.29 -10.57 -22.57
N HIS A 411 -7.82 -9.67 -23.40
CA HIS A 411 -7.02 -8.67 -24.11
C HIS A 411 -6.28 -7.74 -23.16
N PHE A 412 -6.96 -7.20 -22.15
CA PHE A 412 -6.35 -6.30 -21.17
C PHE A 412 -5.36 -7.00 -20.25
N THR A 413 -5.63 -8.26 -19.88
CA THR A 413 -4.69 -9.10 -19.14
C THR A 413 -3.38 -9.30 -19.92
N VAL A 414 -3.47 -9.59 -21.22
CA VAL A 414 -2.28 -9.76 -22.07
C VAL A 414 -1.51 -8.45 -22.25
N ILE A 415 -2.19 -7.31 -22.43
CA ILE A 415 -1.51 -6.00 -22.58
C ILE A 415 -0.79 -5.57 -21.30
N SER A 416 -1.27 -5.97 -20.12
CA SER A 416 -0.64 -5.67 -18.84
C SER A 416 0.73 -6.36 -18.63
N TRP A 417 1.10 -7.33 -19.47
CA TRP A 417 2.39 -8.02 -19.35
C TRP A 417 3.55 -7.14 -19.78
N GLY A 418 4.62 -7.06 -18.97
CA GLY A 418 5.75 -6.15 -19.21
C GLY A 418 6.45 -6.33 -20.58
N PHE A 419 6.53 -7.55 -21.11
CA PHE A 419 7.07 -7.75 -22.46
C PHE A 419 6.14 -7.22 -23.56
N VAL A 420 4.82 -7.27 -23.35
CA VAL A 420 3.82 -6.72 -24.27
C VAL A 420 3.87 -5.21 -24.21
N GLN A 421 3.95 -4.61 -23.02
CA GLN A 421 4.15 -3.17 -22.85
C GLN A 421 5.42 -2.68 -23.56
N ASN A 422 6.53 -3.43 -23.47
CA ASN A 422 7.77 -3.12 -24.19
C ASN A 422 7.60 -3.20 -25.72
N ARG A 423 6.86 -4.20 -26.22
CA ARG A 423 6.50 -4.28 -27.65
C ARG A 423 5.61 -3.13 -28.07
N VAL A 424 4.60 -2.77 -27.28
CA VAL A 424 3.70 -1.63 -27.52
C VAL A 424 4.51 -0.35 -27.60
N LYS A 425 5.41 -0.08 -26.64
CA LYS A 425 6.31 1.08 -26.64
C LYS A 425 7.16 1.13 -27.92
N ARG A 426 7.72 -0.01 -28.34
CA ARG A 426 8.55 -0.11 -29.55
C ARG A 426 7.75 0.15 -30.82
N HIS A 427 6.54 -0.38 -30.92
CA HIS A 427 5.65 -0.18 -32.08
C HIS A 427 5.02 1.23 -32.11
N SER A 428 4.74 1.81 -30.94
CA SER A 428 4.22 3.18 -30.84
C SER A 428 5.30 4.24 -31.02
N LEU A 429 6.59 3.86 -30.94
CA LEU A 429 7.75 4.76 -30.96
C LEU A 429 7.65 5.83 -29.86
N ARG A 430 7.18 5.41 -28.69
CA ARG A 430 6.95 6.30 -27.55
C ARG A 430 8.25 6.60 -26.81
N VAL A 431 8.47 7.89 -26.52
CA VAL A 431 9.58 8.37 -25.68
C VAL A 431 9.05 8.65 -24.27
N ASP A 432 9.72 8.09 -23.27
CA ASP A 432 9.37 8.27 -21.86
C ASP A 432 10.44 9.10 -21.13
N PHE A 433 10.01 9.83 -20.10
CA PHE A 433 10.85 10.63 -19.20
C PHE A 433 10.46 10.35 -17.74
N SER A 434 11.43 10.36 -16.83
CA SER A 434 11.23 10.24 -15.38
C SER A 434 10.79 11.56 -14.76
N ILE A 435 11.27 12.68 -15.28
CA ILE A 435 10.89 14.02 -14.84
C ILE A 435 10.04 14.71 -15.89
N ASP A 436 9.31 15.74 -15.49
CA ASP A 436 8.62 16.60 -16.45
C ASP A 436 9.61 17.61 -17.06
N ILE A 437 10.50 17.11 -17.93
CA ILE A 437 11.62 17.87 -18.53
C ILE A 437 11.14 19.07 -19.36
N PHE A 438 9.91 19.03 -19.85
CA PHE A 438 9.29 20.10 -20.63
C PHE A 438 8.57 21.14 -19.76
N SER A 439 8.57 20.99 -18.44
CA SER A 439 7.99 22.02 -17.57
C SER A 439 8.79 23.32 -17.67
N PRO A 440 8.13 24.47 -17.90
CA PRO A 440 8.79 25.78 -17.85
C PRO A 440 9.50 26.06 -16.53
N ARG A 441 8.97 25.52 -15.43
CA ARG A 441 9.39 25.76 -14.04
C ARG A 441 10.44 24.79 -13.50
N ILE A 442 11.14 24.05 -14.36
CA ILE A 442 12.23 23.17 -13.95
C ILE A 442 13.38 23.98 -13.36
N ASP A 443 13.91 23.58 -12.20
CA ASP A 443 15.08 24.25 -11.60
C ASP A 443 16.35 23.90 -12.39
N LEU A 444 16.86 24.89 -13.11
CA LEU A 444 18.08 24.84 -13.93
C LEU A 444 19.23 25.67 -13.32
N SER A 445 19.09 26.10 -12.06
CA SER A 445 20.15 26.82 -11.36
C SER A 445 21.39 25.94 -11.17
N ALA A 446 22.53 26.57 -10.85
CA ALA A 446 23.74 25.81 -10.53
C ALA A 446 23.56 24.89 -9.29
N SER A 447 22.60 25.23 -8.43
CA SER A 447 22.18 24.43 -7.28
C SER A 447 21.06 23.42 -7.59
N SER A 448 20.78 23.16 -8.87
CA SER A 448 19.67 22.31 -9.29
C SER A 448 19.71 20.96 -8.57
N PRO A 449 18.59 20.56 -7.91
CA PRO A 449 18.50 19.28 -7.23
C PRO A 449 18.65 18.11 -8.19
N HIS A 450 18.25 18.27 -9.46
CA HIS A 450 18.30 17.21 -10.47
C HIS A 450 19.73 16.87 -10.87
N LEU A 451 20.56 17.88 -11.12
CA LEU A 451 21.97 17.70 -11.43
C LEU A 451 22.73 17.10 -10.25
N ARG A 452 22.50 17.63 -9.04
CA ARG A 452 23.13 17.14 -7.83
C ARG A 452 22.80 15.67 -7.55
N ASN A 453 21.53 15.26 -7.72
CA ASN A 453 21.11 13.88 -7.51
C ASN A 453 21.84 12.93 -8.48
N ARG A 454 21.74 13.22 -9.80
CA ARG A 454 22.20 12.34 -10.89
C ARG A 454 23.72 12.24 -11.05
N ILE A 455 24.47 13.28 -10.67
CA ILE A 455 25.93 13.30 -10.82
C ILE A 455 26.61 13.00 -9.49
N TRP A 456 26.29 13.78 -8.46
CA TRP A 456 27.05 13.78 -7.20
C TRP A 456 26.56 12.71 -6.20
N GLN A 457 25.26 12.72 -5.90
CA GLN A 457 24.70 11.82 -4.88
C GLN A 457 24.68 10.36 -5.31
N GLU A 458 24.33 10.11 -6.57
CA GLU A 458 24.35 8.78 -7.17
C GLU A 458 25.77 8.20 -7.13
N ALA A 459 26.79 8.99 -7.46
CA ALA A 459 28.18 8.56 -7.42
C ALA A 459 28.62 8.19 -6.00
N ILE A 460 28.36 9.04 -5.00
CA ILE A 460 28.71 8.77 -3.59
C ILE A 460 28.00 7.54 -3.06
N THR A 461 26.69 7.44 -3.29
CA THR A 461 25.88 6.32 -2.82
C THR A 461 26.35 5.01 -3.46
N THR A 462 26.61 5.02 -4.77
CA THR A 462 27.15 3.87 -5.49
C THR A 462 28.51 3.46 -4.96
N LEU A 463 29.39 4.43 -4.68
CA LEU A 463 30.74 4.20 -4.19
C LEU A 463 30.74 3.53 -2.80
N ILE A 464 29.90 3.99 -1.87
CA ILE A 464 29.73 3.38 -0.55
C ILE A 464 29.15 1.97 -0.66
N LEU A 465 28.09 1.79 -1.46
CA LEU A 465 27.33 0.53 -1.50
C LEU A 465 27.98 -0.56 -2.37
N THR A 466 28.96 -0.23 -3.21
CA THR A 466 29.70 -1.20 -4.02
C THR A 466 31.08 -1.54 -3.46
N ASN A 467 31.62 -0.73 -2.55
CA ASN A 467 32.91 -1.02 -1.91
C ASN A 467 32.78 -2.22 -0.95
N PRO A 468 33.68 -3.21 -1.00
CA PRO A 468 33.56 -4.44 -0.21
C PRO A 468 33.60 -4.22 1.31
N ASP A 469 34.31 -3.20 1.79
CA ASP A 469 34.47 -2.90 3.22
C ASP A 469 33.33 -2.04 3.77
N CYS A 470 32.66 -1.29 2.89
CA CYS A 470 31.59 -0.35 3.24
C CYS A 470 30.18 -0.85 2.91
N LYS A 471 30.02 -1.76 1.94
CA LYS A 471 28.70 -2.23 1.48
C LYS A 471 27.89 -2.90 2.59
N ILE A 472 26.58 -2.95 2.38
CA ILE A 472 25.68 -3.71 3.23
C ILE A 472 26.01 -5.21 3.10
N PRO A 473 26.17 -5.94 4.21
CA PRO A 473 26.29 -7.39 4.21
C PRO A 473 25.19 -8.08 3.40
N HIS A 474 25.55 -9.04 2.57
CA HIS A 474 24.62 -9.63 1.59
C HIS A 474 23.38 -10.29 2.23
N ASP A 475 23.56 -10.94 3.38
CA ASP A 475 22.49 -11.71 4.03
C ASP A 475 21.65 -10.88 5.01
N GLN A 476 22.02 -9.63 5.24
CA GLN A 476 21.36 -8.74 6.18
C GLN A 476 20.11 -8.11 5.55
N ARG A 477 18.96 -8.22 6.21
CA ARG A 477 17.74 -7.53 5.76
C ARG A 477 17.60 -6.19 6.47
N MET A 478 17.36 -5.10 5.78
CA MET A 478 17.23 -3.78 6.42
C MET A 478 15.88 -3.63 7.14
N TYR A 479 15.84 -3.83 8.47
CA TYR A 479 14.62 -3.70 9.28
C TYR A 479 14.54 -2.39 10.06
N PHE A 480 13.68 -1.50 9.58
CA PHE A 480 13.37 -0.23 10.23
C PHE A 480 12.16 -0.34 11.14
N VAL A 481 12.31 0.13 12.38
CA VAL A 481 11.17 0.46 13.24
C VAL A 481 10.65 1.82 12.79
N ILE A 482 9.42 1.81 12.27
CA ILE A 482 8.75 2.98 11.70
C ILE A 482 7.53 3.30 12.57
N ALA A 483 7.39 4.57 12.93
CA ALA A 483 6.25 5.02 13.71
C ALA A 483 4.95 4.96 12.88
N PRO A 484 3.79 4.69 13.50
CA PRO A 484 2.51 5.03 12.87
C PRO A 484 2.53 6.49 12.42
N ASN A 485 2.13 6.75 11.17
CA ASN A 485 2.05 8.09 10.58
C ASN A 485 3.36 8.91 10.61
N ALA A 486 4.54 8.26 10.68
CA ALA A 486 5.83 8.95 10.76
C ALA A 486 5.93 9.92 11.97
N GLU A 487 5.28 9.56 13.08
CA GLU A 487 5.30 10.33 14.33
C GLU A 487 6.73 10.55 14.87
N TYR A 488 7.68 9.64 14.65
CA TYR A 488 9.06 9.79 15.12
C TYR A 488 10.07 9.21 14.13
N PRO A 489 11.36 9.62 14.19
CA PRO A 489 12.35 9.20 13.20
C PRO A 489 12.55 7.68 13.17
N PRO A 490 12.74 7.09 11.98
CA PRO A 490 12.92 5.65 11.82
C PRO A 490 14.25 5.20 12.41
N PHE A 491 14.31 3.95 12.86
CA PHE A 491 15.52 3.36 13.45
C PHE A 491 15.79 1.95 12.92
N LEU A 492 17.01 1.70 12.44
CA LEU A 492 17.48 0.39 11.98
C LEU A 492 17.82 -0.51 13.17
N THR A 493 17.11 -1.62 13.36
CA THR A 493 17.27 -2.44 14.58
C THR A 493 18.38 -3.46 14.50
N ASN A 494 18.63 -4.03 13.32
CA ASN A 494 19.54 -5.15 13.10
C ASN A 494 20.87 -4.72 12.46
N PHE A 495 21.48 -3.67 12.99
CA PHE A 495 22.72 -3.09 12.48
C PHE A 495 23.93 -4.02 12.74
N GLU A 496 24.65 -4.39 11.68
CA GLU A 496 25.83 -5.27 11.69
C GLU A 496 27.15 -4.49 11.70
N GLY A 497 27.13 -3.19 11.40
CA GLY A 497 28.29 -2.31 11.56
C GLY A 497 28.88 -1.77 10.27
N SER A 498 28.22 -1.91 9.12
CA SER A 498 28.74 -1.36 7.86
C SER A 498 28.38 0.14 7.67
N PRO A 499 29.29 0.96 7.10
CA PRO A 499 29.00 2.33 6.70
C PRO A 499 27.83 2.43 5.72
N GLY A 500 27.64 1.42 4.86
CA GLY A 500 26.55 1.34 3.90
C GLY A 500 25.18 1.22 4.56
N GLU A 501 25.06 0.39 5.61
CA GLU A 501 23.83 0.32 6.41
C GLU A 501 23.50 1.67 7.01
N ARG A 502 24.52 2.35 7.52
CA ARG A 502 24.38 3.64 8.18
C ARG A 502 24.05 4.77 7.21
N HIS A 503 24.63 4.75 6.00
CA HIS A 503 24.29 5.66 4.90
C HIS A 503 22.82 5.53 4.51
N VAL A 504 22.35 4.29 4.33
CA VAL A 504 20.93 4.02 4.03
C VAL A 504 20.01 4.43 5.17
N GLU A 505 20.39 4.18 6.42
CA GLU A 505 19.63 4.66 7.58
C GLU A 505 19.54 6.19 7.62
N ASN A 506 20.63 6.91 7.36
CA ASN A 506 20.62 8.37 7.27
C ASN A 506 19.71 8.88 6.14
N LEU A 507 19.75 8.24 4.97
CA LEU A 507 18.85 8.54 3.84
C LEU A 507 17.39 8.23 4.20
N LYS A 508 17.12 7.21 5.01
CA LYS A 508 15.78 6.89 5.50
C LYS A 508 15.28 7.94 6.48
N ILE A 509 16.12 8.39 7.43
CA ILE A 509 15.77 9.42 8.40
C ILE A 509 15.40 10.73 7.69
N ILE A 510 16.21 11.23 6.75
CA ILE A 510 15.91 12.49 6.04
C ILE A 510 14.62 12.41 5.22
N ARG A 511 14.29 11.24 4.65
CA ARG A 511 13.03 11.00 3.93
C ARG A 511 11.80 11.03 4.84
N GLU A 512 11.98 10.81 6.14
CA GLU A 512 10.87 10.79 7.11
C GLU A 512 10.73 12.11 7.87
N VAL A 513 11.84 12.76 8.26
CA VAL A 513 11.83 13.99 9.07
C VAL A 513 11.99 15.29 8.27
N GLY A 514 12.50 15.21 7.03
CA GLY A 514 12.79 16.37 6.19
C GLY A 514 14.16 17.01 6.44
N SER A 515 14.64 17.80 5.47
CA SER A 515 16.01 18.36 5.50
C SER A 515 16.21 19.43 6.56
N THR A 516 15.19 20.24 6.84
CA THR A 516 15.25 21.30 7.86
C THR A 516 15.48 20.73 9.26
N THR A 517 14.68 19.75 9.65
CA THR A 517 14.80 19.04 10.93
C THR A 517 16.11 18.27 11.01
N TYR A 518 16.47 17.56 9.94
CA TYR A 518 17.72 16.80 9.87
C TYR A 518 18.95 17.69 10.06
N ASN A 519 19.03 18.79 9.29
CA ASN A 519 20.18 19.69 9.33
C ASN A 519 20.27 20.44 10.67
N ARG A 520 19.13 20.85 11.25
CA ARG A 520 19.11 21.47 12.59
C ARG A 520 19.66 20.51 13.65
N ALA A 521 19.22 19.25 13.63
CA ALA A 521 19.71 18.23 14.56
C ALA A 521 21.19 17.90 14.34
N ALA A 522 21.65 17.84 13.08
CA ALA A 522 23.06 17.67 12.77
C ALA A 522 23.89 18.82 13.36
N LEU A 523 23.51 20.08 13.12
CA LEU A 523 24.21 21.25 13.65
C LEU A 523 24.27 21.26 15.19
N LEU A 524 23.25 20.80 15.90
CA LEU A 524 23.31 20.62 17.36
C LEU A 524 24.38 19.58 17.78
N GLY A 525 24.68 18.62 16.91
CA GLY A 525 25.71 17.60 17.10
C GLY A 525 27.14 18.07 16.82
N SER A 526 27.38 19.29 16.32
CA SER A 526 28.72 19.83 16.08
C SER A 526 28.91 21.30 16.48
N GLY A 527 27.83 21.97 16.89
CA GLY A 527 27.82 23.36 17.32
C GLY A 527 28.37 23.58 18.74
N PRO A 528 28.32 24.83 19.24
CA PRO A 528 28.82 25.17 20.58
C PRO A 528 28.09 24.41 21.69
N ASP A 529 26.80 24.13 21.49
CA ASP A 529 25.94 23.42 22.44
C ASP A 529 26.13 21.89 22.42
N HIS A 530 27.01 21.36 21.57
CA HIS A 530 27.16 19.92 21.35
C HIS A 530 27.44 19.14 22.64
N ALA A 531 28.37 19.62 23.47
CA ALA A 531 28.73 18.95 24.71
C ALA A 531 27.52 18.84 25.65
N TRP A 532 26.81 19.95 25.83
CA TRP A 532 25.61 19.99 26.67
C TRP A 532 24.49 19.08 26.14
N VAL A 533 24.19 19.12 24.84
CA VAL A 533 23.16 18.25 24.22
C VAL A 533 23.54 16.78 24.36
N ARG A 534 24.81 16.44 24.12
CA ARG A 534 25.33 15.08 24.26
C ARG A 534 25.18 14.58 25.70
N ASP A 535 25.54 15.39 26.68
CA ASP A 535 25.50 15.01 28.08
C ASP A 535 24.04 14.84 28.56
N LEU A 536 23.12 15.70 28.12
CA LEU A 536 21.68 15.56 28.37
C LEU A 536 21.10 14.26 27.78
N VAL A 537 21.43 13.96 26.52
CA VAL A 537 20.97 12.74 25.84
C VAL A 537 21.54 11.48 26.50
N ASN A 538 22.81 11.52 26.92
CA ASN A 538 23.43 10.43 27.68
C ASN A 538 22.74 10.22 29.03
N GLU A 539 22.43 11.29 29.76
CA GLU A 539 21.73 11.20 31.05
C GLU A 539 20.37 10.49 30.88
N ILE A 540 19.60 10.88 29.85
CA ILE A 540 18.32 10.24 29.50
C ILE A 540 18.50 8.75 29.20
N GLN A 541 19.46 8.40 28.33
CA GLN A 541 19.71 7.03 27.91
C GLN A 541 20.13 6.14 29.10
N GLU A 542 20.96 6.65 30.00
CA GLU A 542 21.52 5.88 31.12
C GLU A 542 20.55 5.73 32.29
N HIS A 543 19.69 6.72 32.54
CA HIS A 543 18.90 6.78 33.78
C HIS A 543 17.38 6.71 33.58
N TYR A 544 16.85 7.17 32.45
CA TYR A 544 15.40 7.44 32.31
C TYR A 544 14.70 6.68 31.16
N VAL A 545 15.44 5.97 30.32
CA VAL A 545 14.87 5.05 29.32
C VAL A 545 14.37 3.75 29.98
N GLY A 546 13.25 3.20 29.51
CA GLY A 546 12.61 1.99 30.02
C GLY A 546 11.24 2.27 30.68
N PRO A 547 10.69 1.32 31.44
CA PRO A 547 9.43 1.49 32.15
C PRO A 547 9.51 2.55 33.26
N ASP A 548 8.37 3.04 33.70
CA ASP A 548 8.21 3.93 34.85
C ASP A 548 8.91 5.30 34.66
N ALA A 549 8.96 5.74 33.40
CA ALA A 549 9.30 7.11 33.03
C ALA A 549 8.10 8.02 33.22
N TYR A 550 8.33 9.23 33.73
CA TYR A 550 7.27 10.21 34.00
C TYR A 550 7.39 11.39 33.05
N TRP A 551 6.27 11.86 32.50
CA TRP A 551 6.24 13.11 31.76
C TRP A 551 4.88 13.76 31.87
N HIS A 552 4.87 15.02 32.28
CA HIS A 552 3.68 15.86 32.27
C HIS A 552 4.01 17.21 31.62
N ASN A 553 3.34 17.50 30.50
CA ASN A 553 3.43 18.78 29.83
C ASN A 553 2.35 19.72 30.41
N PRO A 554 2.71 20.78 31.15
CA PRO A 554 1.72 21.68 31.74
C PRO A 554 0.96 22.52 30.71
N SER A 555 1.45 22.58 29.47
CA SER A 555 0.84 23.35 28.38
C SER A 555 -0.26 22.56 27.65
N GLU A 556 -0.40 21.27 27.93
CA GLU A 556 -1.42 20.42 27.31
C GLU A 556 -2.68 20.35 28.20
N GLU A 557 -3.85 20.42 27.58
CA GLU A 557 -5.12 20.23 28.28
C GLU A 557 -5.24 18.78 28.79
N THR A 558 -5.79 18.62 29.99
CA THR A 558 -6.03 17.30 30.59
C THR A 558 -7.03 16.51 29.75
N VAL A 559 -6.58 15.42 29.12
CA VAL A 559 -7.44 14.54 28.31
C VAL A 559 -8.35 13.72 29.23
N PRO A 560 -9.68 13.66 28.98
CA PRO A 560 -10.60 12.85 29.79
C PRO A 560 -10.19 11.38 29.84
N GLY A 561 -10.01 10.84 31.05
CA GLY A 561 -9.60 9.44 31.27
C GLY A 561 -8.09 9.19 31.26
N HIS A 562 -7.26 10.21 31.02
CA HIS A 562 -5.81 10.14 31.18
C HIS A 562 -5.42 10.74 32.54
N THR A 563 -5.31 9.89 33.56
CA THR A 563 -5.00 10.33 34.92
C THR A 563 -3.56 10.02 35.33
N ARG A 564 -2.86 9.13 34.60
CA ARG A 564 -1.49 8.70 34.93
C ARG A 564 -0.47 9.16 33.88
N TYR A 565 0.54 9.89 34.35
CA TYR A 565 1.63 10.43 33.53
C TYR A 565 2.88 9.53 33.47
N PHE A 566 2.74 8.26 33.87
CA PHE A 566 3.80 7.26 33.79
C PHE A 566 3.67 6.40 32.53
N GLY A 567 4.79 5.93 32.01
CA GLY A 567 4.82 5.06 30.84
C GLY A 567 6.17 4.40 30.58
N HIS A 568 6.25 3.73 29.43
CA HIS A 568 7.49 3.21 28.88
C HIS A 568 8.13 4.26 27.96
N ALA A 569 9.39 4.62 28.22
CA ALA A 569 10.14 5.59 27.44
C ALA A 569 11.29 4.94 26.66
N TRP A 570 11.52 5.38 25.42
CA TRP A 570 12.72 5.05 24.67
C TRP A 570 13.25 6.26 23.91
N LEU A 571 14.55 6.31 23.74
CA LEU A 571 15.26 7.40 23.07
C LEU A 571 15.57 7.01 21.63
N ILE A 572 15.22 7.88 20.70
CA ILE A 572 15.71 7.85 19.32
C ILE A 572 16.92 8.78 19.26
N PRO A 573 18.08 8.30 18.80
CA PRO A 573 19.33 9.07 18.91
C PRO A 573 19.36 10.29 17.98
N PHE A 574 18.65 10.27 16.86
CA PHE A 574 18.73 11.35 15.87
C PHE A 574 17.50 11.47 14.94
N PRO A 575 16.94 12.69 14.77
CA PRO A 575 17.03 13.79 15.73
C PRO A 575 16.67 13.31 17.15
N PRO A 576 17.39 13.75 18.21
CA PRO A 576 17.13 13.30 19.57
C PRO A 576 15.65 13.44 19.92
N THR A 577 14.97 12.32 20.17
CA THR A 577 13.53 12.30 20.46
C THR A 577 13.27 11.25 21.53
N VAL A 578 12.71 11.67 22.67
CA VAL A 578 12.21 10.71 23.67
C VAL A 578 10.75 10.42 23.34
N VAL A 579 10.46 9.15 23.13
CA VAL A 579 9.10 8.66 22.88
C VAL A 579 8.60 8.01 24.16
N ILE A 580 7.42 8.42 24.61
CA ILE A 580 6.78 7.85 25.79
C ILE A 580 5.45 7.26 25.39
N LYS A 581 5.25 6.00 25.74
CA LYS A 581 3.94 5.34 25.69
C LYS A 581 3.38 5.26 27.10
N TYR A 582 2.40 6.11 27.41
CA TYR A 582 1.74 6.13 28.72
C TYR A 582 1.03 4.82 29.00
N ASP A 583 0.92 4.47 30.29
CA ASP A 583 0.29 3.24 30.75
C ASP A 583 -1.21 3.17 30.38
N ASP A 584 -1.92 4.28 30.49
CA ASP A 584 -3.37 4.43 30.26
C ASP A 584 -3.71 5.49 29.20
N GLY A 585 -2.71 5.93 28.42
CA GLY A 585 -2.83 7.09 27.53
C GLY A 585 -2.26 6.92 26.11
N PRO A 586 -2.36 7.97 25.30
CA PRO A 586 -1.74 8.01 23.97
C PRO A 586 -0.22 8.00 24.06
N ARG A 587 0.45 7.91 22.90
CA ARG A 587 1.90 8.13 22.81
C ARG A 587 2.17 9.63 22.82
N THR A 588 3.26 10.07 23.43
CA THR A 588 3.75 11.44 23.35
C THR A 588 5.23 11.49 22.96
N LEU A 589 5.67 12.63 22.45
CA LEU A 589 6.97 12.86 21.83
C LEU A 589 7.63 14.10 22.44
N ILE A 590 8.84 13.94 22.94
CA ILE A 590 9.63 15.02 23.51
C ILE A 590 10.82 15.26 22.57
N ARG A 591 10.84 16.42 21.91
CA ARG A 591 11.82 16.75 20.86
C ARG A 591 12.62 18.01 21.18
N ASP A 592 11.98 19.01 21.76
CA ASP A 592 12.63 20.28 22.06
C ASP A 592 13.59 20.15 23.24
N LEU A 593 14.73 20.83 23.15
CA LEU A 593 15.78 20.74 24.19
C LEU A 593 15.27 21.17 25.57
N ALA A 594 14.42 22.20 25.63
CA ALA A 594 13.80 22.66 26.87
C ALA A 594 12.91 21.58 27.50
N ASP A 595 12.15 20.85 26.68
CA ASP A 595 11.29 19.78 27.17
C ASP A 595 12.10 18.53 27.56
N LEU A 596 13.21 18.23 26.86
CA LEU A 596 14.14 17.18 27.26
C LEU A 596 14.79 17.48 28.63
N GLN A 597 15.21 18.72 28.87
CA GLN A 597 15.68 19.16 30.19
C GLN A 597 14.58 19.05 31.24
N ARG A 598 13.36 19.47 30.90
CA ARG A 598 12.21 19.38 31.80
C ARG A 598 11.91 17.92 32.14
N PHE A 599 12.00 17.02 31.17
CA PHE A 599 11.81 15.59 31.38
C PHE A 599 12.82 15.05 32.39
N VAL A 600 14.10 15.40 32.25
CA VAL A 600 15.14 15.06 33.24
C VAL A 600 14.83 15.66 34.62
N SER A 601 14.42 16.93 34.69
CA SER A 601 14.09 17.60 35.96
C SER A 601 12.90 16.94 36.68
N GLN A 602 11.86 16.51 35.95
CA GLN A 602 10.71 15.82 36.52
C GLN A 602 11.11 14.44 37.05
N ASN A 603 11.87 13.67 36.27
CA ASN A 603 12.28 12.31 36.65
C ASN A 603 13.36 12.27 37.73
N SER A 604 14.07 13.37 37.96
CA SER A 604 15.04 13.52 39.05
C SER A 604 14.41 14.05 40.35
N SER A 605 13.17 14.56 40.30
CA SER A 605 12.44 15.00 41.49
C SER A 605 12.27 13.87 42.51
N HIS A 606 12.43 14.20 43.79
CA HIS A 606 12.31 13.25 44.90
C HIS A 606 10.94 12.55 44.93
N GLU A 607 9.86 13.26 44.62
CA GLU A 607 8.50 12.72 44.59
C GLU A 607 8.34 11.63 43.51
N ILE A 608 8.82 11.91 42.30
CA ILE A 608 8.74 10.97 41.17
C ILE A 608 9.66 9.77 41.39
N ARG A 609 10.84 9.97 41.98
CA ARG A 609 11.75 8.87 42.36
C ARG A 609 11.08 7.91 43.33
N ARG A 610 10.43 8.41 44.38
CA ARG A 610 9.69 7.58 45.35
C ARG A 610 8.57 6.78 44.69
N ARG A 611 7.78 7.40 43.81
CA ARG A 611 6.72 6.71 43.05
C ARG A 611 7.30 5.62 42.12
N ARG A 612 8.45 5.88 41.48
CA ARG A 612 9.16 4.88 40.67
C ARG A 612 9.62 3.70 41.51
N GLU A 613 10.15 3.93 42.71
CA GLU A 613 10.57 2.84 43.62
C GLU A 613 9.41 1.93 44.02
N ILE A 614 8.25 2.52 44.34
CA ILE A 614 7.01 1.77 44.62
C ILE A 614 6.62 0.92 43.42
N ARG A 615 6.62 1.49 42.22
CA ARG A 615 6.30 0.78 40.97
C ARG A 615 7.31 -0.35 40.69
N MET A 616 8.59 -0.12 40.91
CA MET A 616 9.62 -1.16 40.79
C MET A 616 9.43 -2.30 41.79
N ALA A 617 9.04 -2.00 43.03
CA ALA A 617 8.70 -3.00 44.02
C ALA A 617 7.49 -3.84 43.59
N LEU A 618 6.46 -3.21 43.02
CA LEU A 618 5.30 -3.91 42.46
C LEU A 618 5.65 -4.77 41.25
N ARG A 619 6.55 -4.31 40.35
CA ARG A 619 7.10 -5.16 39.26
C ARG A 619 7.88 -6.36 39.80
N ALA A 620 8.60 -6.20 40.91
CA ALA A 620 9.27 -7.31 41.58
C ALA A 620 8.29 -8.36 42.13
N LEU A 621 7.04 -8.00 42.37
CA LEU A 621 5.98 -8.92 42.79
C LEU A 621 5.20 -9.53 41.62
N ASP A 622 5.40 -9.08 40.38
CA ASP A 622 4.68 -9.60 39.22
C ASP A 622 4.90 -11.11 39.03
N GLY A 623 3.78 -11.82 38.90
CA GLY A 623 3.70 -13.28 38.79
C GLY A 623 3.95 -14.05 40.08
N GLN A 624 4.22 -13.38 41.21
CA GLN A 624 4.56 -14.01 42.48
C GLN A 624 3.35 -14.23 43.37
N THR A 625 3.46 -15.20 44.28
CA THR A 625 2.51 -15.37 45.38
C THR A 625 2.87 -14.38 46.48
N VAL A 626 1.96 -13.45 46.77
CA VAL A 626 2.11 -12.38 47.76
C VAL A 626 1.20 -12.62 48.95
N HIS A 627 1.61 -12.12 50.11
CA HIS A 627 0.83 -12.15 51.33
C HIS A 627 -0.01 -10.87 51.45
N TRP A 628 -1.33 -11.04 51.45
CA TRP A 628 -2.29 -9.98 51.75
C TRP A 628 -3.60 -10.61 52.25
N PRO A 629 -3.95 -10.43 53.53
CA PRO A 629 -5.22 -10.91 54.05
C PRO A 629 -6.40 -10.18 53.42
N TYR A 630 -7.31 -10.91 52.77
CA TYR A 630 -8.50 -10.35 52.14
C TYR A 630 -9.76 -11.13 52.51
N ARG A 631 -10.79 -10.39 52.93
CA ARG A 631 -12.12 -10.93 53.25
C ARG A 631 -13.04 -10.69 52.05
N HIS A 632 -13.36 -11.76 51.32
CA HIS A 632 -14.28 -11.70 50.19
C HIS A 632 -15.68 -12.16 50.61
N VAL A 633 -16.71 -11.38 50.31
CA VAL A 633 -18.10 -11.74 50.61
C VAL A 633 -18.75 -12.34 49.37
N LYS A 634 -19.16 -13.61 49.44
CA LYS A 634 -19.92 -14.27 48.36
C LYS A 634 -21.41 -14.23 48.66
N SER A 635 -22.19 -13.62 47.76
CA SER A 635 -23.64 -13.67 47.76
C SER A 635 -24.14 -14.93 47.05
N HIS A 636 -24.86 -15.79 47.74
CA HIS A 636 -25.50 -16.97 47.13
C HIS A 636 -26.95 -16.65 46.74
N TYR A 637 -27.26 -16.74 45.45
CA TYR A 637 -28.65 -16.69 44.97
C TYR A 637 -29.17 -18.11 44.78
N SER A 638 -30.14 -18.54 45.59
CA SER A 638 -30.92 -19.74 45.27
C SER A 638 -32.11 -19.34 44.41
N ARG A 639 -32.24 -19.95 43.23
CA ARG A 639 -33.42 -19.82 42.38
C ARG A 639 -34.20 -21.13 42.47
N LEU A 640 -35.14 -21.22 43.40
CA LEU A 640 -36.22 -22.20 43.31
C LEU A 640 -37.38 -21.57 42.54
N TRP A 641 -37.77 -22.23 41.46
CA TRP A 641 -38.93 -22.04 40.61
C TRP A 641 -39.97 -20.97 41.03
N CYS A 642 -40.11 -19.95 40.18
CA CYS A 642 -41.14 -18.91 40.00
C CYS A 642 -41.77 -18.11 41.16
N PHE A 643 -41.75 -18.50 42.44
CA PHE A 643 -42.44 -17.70 43.50
C PHE A 643 -41.79 -17.70 44.90
N GLY A 644 -40.47 -17.87 45.01
CA GLY A 644 -39.76 -17.83 46.29
C GLY A 644 -39.18 -16.45 46.67
N PRO A 645 -39.15 -16.07 47.97
CA PRO A 645 -38.47 -14.86 48.44
C PRO A 645 -36.95 -14.94 48.24
N ARG A 646 -36.35 -13.83 47.78
CA ARG A 646 -34.89 -13.70 47.66
C ARG A 646 -34.31 -13.51 49.05
N TYR A 647 -33.54 -14.49 49.54
CA TYR A 647 -32.67 -14.29 50.69
C TYR A 647 -31.22 -14.17 50.20
N ASP A 648 -30.55 -13.07 50.54
CA ASP A 648 -29.12 -12.86 50.28
C ASP A 648 -28.32 -13.45 51.45
N ALA A 649 -27.86 -14.69 51.29
CA ALA A 649 -26.93 -15.30 52.25
C ALA A 649 -25.51 -14.91 51.85
N GLN A 650 -24.95 -13.92 52.56
CA GLN A 650 -23.58 -13.46 52.41
C GLN A 650 -22.64 -14.33 53.24
N THR A 651 -21.78 -15.12 52.59
CA THR A 651 -20.76 -15.92 53.30
C THR A 651 -19.38 -15.28 53.12
N PRO A 652 -18.70 -14.88 54.20
CA PRO A 652 -17.33 -14.37 54.10
C PRO A 652 -16.35 -15.53 53.91
N VAL A 653 -15.51 -15.42 52.88
CA VAL A 653 -14.38 -16.32 52.63
C VAL A 653 -13.09 -15.52 52.85
N PHE A 654 -12.22 -16.03 53.70
CA PHE A 654 -10.94 -15.40 54.03
C PHE A 654 -9.82 -15.98 53.17
N TYR A 655 -9.03 -15.09 52.59
CA TYR A 655 -7.85 -15.42 51.82
C TYR A 655 -6.62 -14.79 52.49
N GLN A 656 -5.50 -15.49 52.51
CA GLN A 656 -4.24 -14.99 53.09
C GLN A 656 -3.17 -14.68 52.04
N THR A 657 -3.21 -15.38 50.91
CA THR A 657 -2.22 -15.27 49.84
C THR A 657 -2.92 -15.19 48.49
N GLY A 658 -2.43 -14.32 47.62
CA GLY A 658 -2.89 -14.19 46.25
C GLY A 658 -1.70 -14.14 45.29
N LYS A 659 -1.94 -14.34 44.01
CA LYS A 659 -0.93 -14.13 42.97
C LYS A 659 -1.09 -12.72 42.40
N LEU A 660 -0.04 -11.90 42.49
CA LEU A 660 -0.04 -10.56 41.89
C LEU A 660 0.30 -10.66 40.41
N GLU A 661 -0.51 -10.04 39.56
CA GLU A 661 -0.32 -9.99 38.11
C GLU A 661 -0.46 -8.54 37.64
N LEU A 662 0.51 -8.07 36.86
CA LEU A 662 0.45 -6.77 36.21
C LEU A 662 -0.18 -6.88 34.81
N GLY A 663 -1.24 -6.11 34.59
CA GLY A 663 -1.88 -5.88 33.31
C GLY A 663 -1.03 -4.96 32.45
N ARG A 664 -0.87 -5.34 31.18
CA ARG A 664 0.02 -4.68 30.22
C ARG A 664 -0.75 -4.29 28.97
N ASN A 665 -0.46 -3.09 28.50
CA ASN A 665 -1.01 -2.52 27.27
C ASN A 665 0.03 -2.53 26.14
N GLY A 666 1.31 -2.44 26.50
CA GLY A 666 2.49 -2.51 25.64
C GLY A 666 3.20 -3.87 25.62
N TYR A 667 4.11 -4.01 24.67
CA TYR A 667 4.97 -5.18 24.52
C TYR A 667 6.42 -4.79 24.17
N THR A 668 7.32 -5.03 25.12
CA THR A 668 8.78 -4.89 25.02
C THR A 668 9.48 -5.95 25.86
N MET A 669 9.81 -7.08 25.24
CA MET A 669 10.55 -8.15 25.92
C MET A 669 12.06 -7.91 25.83
N TYR A 670 12.75 -8.02 26.96
CA TYR A 670 14.21 -8.02 27.03
C TYR A 670 14.69 -8.97 28.13
N ASP A 671 15.53 -9.94 27.77
CA ASP A 671 16.06 -10.97 28.69
C ASP A 671 14.98 -11.64 29.59
N GLY A 672 13.85 -11.99 28.98
CA GLY A 672 12.71 -12.61 29.69
C GLY A 672 11.89 -11.65 30.56
N LEU A 673 12.30 -10.39 30.74
CA LEU A 673 11.56 -9.35 31.43
C LEU A 673 10.69 -8.55 30.44
N GLN A 674 9.44 -8.31 30.81
CA GLN A 674 8.50 -7.53 30.00
C GLN A 674 8.47 -6.08 30.50
N LEU A 675 8.98 -5.18 29.67
CA LEU A 675 9.20 -3.76 29.94
C LEU A 675 8.12 -2.83 29.36
N GLY A 676 7.17 -3.35 28.60
CA GLY A 676 6.14 -2.56 27.93
C GLY A 676 5.23 -1.77 28.88
N SER A 677 4.54 -0.77 28.32
CA SER A 677 3.57 0.07 29.03
C SER A 677 2.39 -0.72 29.60
N GLY A 678 1.72 -0.11 30.58
CA GLY A 678 0.59 -0.69 31.29
C GLY A 678 1.02 -1.17 32.67
N PHE A 679 0.21 -0.80 33.65
CA PHE A 679 0.52 -1.01 35.07
C PHE A 679 -0.73 -1.33 35.89
N ASP A 680 -1.67 -2.08 35.31
CA ASP A 680 -2.93 -2.40 35.99
C ASP A 680 -2.74 -3.59 36.94
N ILE A 681 -2.89 -3.37 38.24
CA ILE A 681 -2.58 -4.42 39.21
C ILE A 681 -3.79 -5.30 39.46
N LYS A 682 -3.61 -6.62 39.36
CA LYS A 682 -4.62 -7.63 39.68
C LYS A 682 -4.07 -8.60 40.71
N LEU A 683 -4.85 -8.86 41.75
CA LEU A 683 -4.53 -9.83 42.77
C LEU A 683 -5.50 -11.00 42.67
N ARG A 684 -4.99 -12.16 42.25
CA ARG A 684 -5.78 -13.38 42.03
C ARG A 684 -5.69 -14.31 43.23
N TYR A 685 -6.82 -14.52 43.88
CA TYR A 685 -6.97 -15.48 44.96
C TYR A 685 -7.55 -16.81 44.45
N ALA A 686 -7.45 -17.86 45.27
CA ALA A 686 -8.01 -19.16 44.95
C ALA A 686 -9.53 -19.09 44.68
N ARG A 687 -10.04 -20.02 43.87
CA ARG A 687 -11.45 -20.09 43.44
C ARG A 687 -11.90 -18.89 42.58
N GLY A 688 -10.98 -18.31 41.82
CA GLY A 688 -11.27 -17.32 40.77
C GLY A 688 -11.60 -15.91 41.25
N VAL A 689 -11.34 -15.58 42.52
CA VAL A 689 -11.55 -14.23 43.05
C VAL A 689 -10.43 -13.32 42.56
N VAL A 690 -10.77 -12.23 41.88
CA VAL A 690 -9.82 -11.24 41.35
C VAL A 690 -10.13 -9.88 41.94
N CYS A 691 -9.14 -9.29 42.58
CA CYS A 691 -9.21 -7.95 43.15
C CYS A 691 -8.25 -7.02 42.38
N ASP A 692 -8.52 -5.72 42.42
CA ASP A 692 -7.65 -4.67 41.92
C ASP A 692 -6.67 -4.18 43.01
N GLY A 693 -5.79 -3.25 42.64
CA GLY A 693 -4.78 -2.68 43.54
C GLY A 693 -5.33 -1.83 44.70
N THR A 694 -6.59 -1.39 44.62
CA THR A 694 -7.22 -0.55 45.64
C THR A 694 -7.38 -1.28 46.98
N VAL A 695 -7.51 -2.62 46.94
CA VAL A 695 -7.66 -3.49 48.11
C VAL A 695 -6.46 -3.48 49.06
N PHE A 696 -5.28 -3.05 48.58
CA PHE A 696 -4.09 -2.84 49.41
C PHE A 696 -3.53 -1.41 49.28
N GLY A 697 -4.40 -0.44 48.97
CA GLY A 697 -4.09 0.98 49.07
C GLY A 697 -3.36 1.61 47.88
N VAL A 698 -3.33 0.97 46.69
CA VAL A 698 -2.79 1.63 45.49
C VAL A 698 -3.78 2.67 44.97
N ASN A 699 -3.35 3.93 44.92
CA ASN A 699 -4.07 5.02 44.27
C ASN A 699 -3.50 5.31 42.87
N ASP A 700 -4.16 6.17 42.08
CA ASP A 700 -3.71 6.49 40.72
C ASP A 700 -2.34 7.18 40.64
N ASN A 701 -1.95 7.89 41.70
CA ASN A 701 -0.67 8.59 41.80
C ASN A 701 0.46 7.70 42.33
N TYR A 702 0.18 6.46 42.75
CA TYR A 702 1.15 5.59 43.42
C TYR A 702 1.80 6.22 44.65
N ASP A 703 1.03 6.97 45.42
CA ASP A 703 1.49 7.49 46.71
C ASP A 703 1.60 6.35 47.73
N LEU A 704 2.55 6.46 48.66
CA LEU A 704 2.72 5.47 49.71
C LEU A 704 1.64 5.66 50.79
N THR A 705 0.50 4.98 50.62
CA THR A 705 -0.55 4.86 51.64
C THR A 705 -0.13 3.88 52.74
N ASP A 706 -0.81 3.95 53.89
CA ASP A 706 -0.51 3.05 55.02
C ASP A 706 -0.71 1.58 54.67
N ASP A 707 -1.80 1.25 53.96
CA ASP A 707 -2.08 -0.10 53.48
C ASP A 707 -1.04 -0.60 52.47
N LEU A 708 -0.59 0.28 51.55
CA LEU A 708 0.44 -0.07 50.58
C LEU A 708 1.80 -0.26 51.26
N ALA A 709 2.14 0.58 52.24
CA ALA A 709 3.33 0.42 53.05
C ALA A 709 3.32 -0.92 53.80
N GLN A 710 2.19 -1.30 54.40
CA GLN A 710 2.01 -2.59 55.05
C GLN A 710 2.14 -3.74 54.05
N PHE A 711 1.50 -3.65 52.89
CA PHE A 711 1.59 -4.67 51.84
C PHE A 711 3.04 -4.88 51.36
N LEU A 712 3.77 -3.80 51.10
CA LEU A 712 5.18 -3.86 50.69
C LEU A 712 6.06 -4.43 51.82
N ALA A 713 5.79 -4.09 53.08
CA ALA A 713 6.51 -4.62 54.24
C ALA A 713 6.31 -6.14 54.40
N LEU A 714 5.07 -6.63 54.26
CA LEU A 714 4.73 -8.05 54.32
C LEU A 714 5.44 -8.87 53.23
N ASN A 715 5.70 -8.25 52.07
CA ASN A 715 6.33 -8.90 50.92
C ASN A 715 7.79 -8.48 50.69
N HIS A 716 8.41 -7.83 51.68
CA HIS A 716 9.75 -7.23 51.57
C HIS A 716 10.83 -8.23 51.14
N THR A 717 10.76 -9.47 51.62
CA THR A 717 11.75 -10.51 51.29
C THR A 717 11.77 -10.87 49.81
N ILE A 718 10.60 -10.94 49.16
CA ILE A 718 10.46 -11.22 47.72
C ILE A 718 10.99 -10.02 46.92
N ILE A 719 10.59 -8.82 47.32
CA ILE A 719 10.99 -7.56 46.69
C ILE A 719 12.52 -7.43 46.72
N HIS A 720 13.12 -7.52 47.90
CA HIS A 720 14.57 -7.38 48.11
C HIS A 720 15.37 -8.41 47.29
N ARG A 721 14.83 -9.64 47.14
CA ARG A 721 15.49 -10.69 46.34
C ARG A 721 15.42 -10.42 44.83
N ARG A 722 14.32 -9.87 44.31
CA ARG A 722 14.08 -9.75 42.86
C ARG A 722 14.50 -8.40 42.27
N ILE A 723 14.45 -7.30 43.04
CA ILE A 723 14.83 -5.96 42.56
C ILE A 723 16.23 -5.96 41.90
N PRO A 724 17.29 -6.55 42.50
CA PRO A 724 18.63 -6.51 41.89
C PRO A 724 18.68 -7.10 40.49
N ALA A 725 17.95 -8.20 40.24
CA ALA A 725 17.88 -8.82 38.92
C ALA A 725 17.18 -7.91 37.91
N ILE A 726 16.03 -7.32 38.27
CA ILE A 726 15.27 -6.39 37.40
C ILE A 726 16.11 -5.16 37.09
N THR A 727 16.73 -4.55 38.10
CA THR A 727 17.60 -3.37 37.93
C THR A 727 18.79 -3.69 37.03
N ARG A 728 19.42 -4.86 37.19
CA ARG A 728 20.51 -5.29 36.31
C ARG A 728 20.04 -5.40 34.86
N THR A 729 18.91 -6.07 34.61
CA THR A 729 18.32 -6.20 33.27
C THR A 729 18.00 -4.83 32.65
N LEU A 730 17.51 -3.86 33.43
CA LEU A 730 17.26 -2.50 32.97
C LEU A 730 18.56 -1.75 32.60
N VAL A 731 19.60 -1.87 33.42
CA VAL A 731 20.92 -1.28 33.13
C VAL A 731 21.52 -1.91 31.87
N GLU A 732 21.41 -3.22 31.71
CA GLU A 732 21.86 -3.94 30.51
C GLU A 732 21.08 -3.51 29.27
N TYR A 733 19.75 -3.39 29.36
CA TYR A 733 18.89 -2.86 28.31
C TYR A 733 19.36 -1.48 27.84
N ARG A 734 19.58 -0.55 28.78
CA ARG A 734 20.05 0.82 28.47
C ARG A 734 21.45 0.83 27.87
N ARG A 735 22.37 0.05 28.45
CA ARG A 735 23.76 -0.07 27.97
C ARG A 735 23.81 -0.65 26.56
N HIS A 736 22.99 -1.67 26.27
CA HIS A 736 22.92 -2.30 24.96
C HIS A 736 22.56 -1.28 23.87
N TYR A 737 21.50 -0.49 24.06
CA TYR A 737 21.11 0.53 23.09
C TYR A 737 22.09 1.71 23.05
N ALA A 738 22.67 2.12 24.18
CA ALA A 738 23.73 3.14 24.20
C ALA A 738 24.94 2.72 23.36
N GLN A 739 25.39 1.46 23.48
CA GLN A 739 26.46 0.90 22.67
C GLN A 739 26.07 0.81 21.19
N LEU A 740 24.83 0.42 20.88
CA LEU A 740 24.32 0.40 19.50
C LEU A 740 24.33 1.80 18.87
N PHE A 741 23.90 2.83 19.61
CA PHE A 741 23.89 4.22 19.13
C PHE A 741 25.31 4.74 18.87
N ARG A 742 26.27 4.41 19.74
CA ARG A 742 27.68 4.74 19.55
C ARG A 742 28.24 4.05 18.32
N LYS A 743 28.10 2.71 18.20
CA LYS A 743 28.52 1.94 17.03
C LYS A 743 27.99 2.52 15.71
N LYS A 744 26.74 2.96 15.69
CA LYS A 744 26.13 3.60 14.52
C LYS A 744 26.77 4.94 14.17
N THR A 745 27.01 5.77 15.18
CA THR A 745 27.66 7.08 14.99
C THR A 745 29.12 6.92 14.57
N ASP A 746 29.80 5.90 15.09
CA ASP A 746 31.19 5.57 14.80
C ASP A 746 31.37 4.97 13.38
N ALA A 747 30.33 4.36 12.80
CA ALA A 747 30.38 3.81 11.45
C ALA A 747 30.18 4.86 10.35
N LEU A 748 29.30 5.84 10.58
CA LEU A 748 29.10 7.00 9.71
C LEU A 748 28.37 8.12 10.46
N SER A 749 28.90 9.33 10.39
CA SER A 749 28.34 10.47 11.11
C SER A 749 26.97 10.91 10.57
N TYR A 750 26.16 11.59 11.39
CA TYR A 750 24.93 12.27 10.92
C TYR A 750 25.24 13.51 10.05
N HIS A 751 26.46 14.02 10.09
CA HIS A 751 26.88 15.18 9.29
C HIS A 751 27.19 14.81 7.84
N PHE A 752 27.49 13.54 7.58
CA PHE A 752 27.86 13.03 6.27
C PHE A 752 26.89 13.48 5.18
N LEU A 753 25.58 13.36 5.42
CA LEU A 753 24.59 13.80 4.43
C LEU A 753 24.64 15.30 4.16
N MET A 754 24.79 16.11 5.21
CA MET A 754 24.77 17.57 5.11
C MET A 754 26.04 18.14 4.46
N ARG A 755 27.22 17.59 4.80
CA ARG A 755 28.52 18.16 4.45
C ARG A 755 29.20 17.50 3.25
N VAL A 756 28.89 16.24 2.98
CA VAL A 756 29.50 15.46 1.89
C VAL A 756 28.46 15.13 0.81
N HIS A 757 27.38 14.45 1.17
CA HIS A 757 26.42 13.95 0.18
C HIS A 757 25.58 15.07 -0.48
N ASN A 758 25.10 16.05 0.29
CA ASN A 758 24.20 17.09 -0.21
C ASN A 758 24.91 18.38 -0.63
N CYS A 759 26.22 18.48 -0.40
CA CYS A 759 27.04 19.65 -0.66
C CYS A 759 28.21 19.27 -1.58
N PRO A 760 28.05 19.41 -2.91
CA PRO A 760 29.16 19.25 -3.85
C PRO A 760 30.27 20.25 -3.52
N GLN A 761 31.49 19.76 -3.38
CA GLN A 761 32.66 20.53 -2.98
C GLN A 761 33.88 20.09 -3.79
N ASP A 762 34.85 20.99 -3.89
CA ASP A 762 36.17 20.68 -4.44
C ASP A 762 36.80 19.49 -3.67
N PRO A 763 37.53 18.59 -4.35
CA PRO A 763 38.14 17.41 -3.72
C PRO A 763 39.00 17.71 -2.49
N ALA A 764 39.75 18.82 -2.47
CA ALA A 764 40.59 19.18 -1.33
C ALA A 764 39.74 19.62 -0.12
N ALA A 765 38.68 20.38 -0.37
CA ALA A 765 37.72 20.76 0.67
C ALA A 765 36.97 19.55 1.22
N LEU A 766 36.59 18.63 0.34
CA LEU A 766 35.93 17.37 0.69
C LEU A 766 36.83 16.49 1.57
N ALA A 767 38.09 16.29 1.16
CA ALA A 767 39.07 15.51 1.94
C ALA A 767 39.26 16.09 3.35
N LYS A 768 39.33 17.42 3.47
CA LYS A 768 39.41 18.11 4.77
C LYS A 768 38.15 17.90 5.61
N ALA A 769 36.96 17.99 5.00
CA ALA A 769 35.69 17.77 5.69
C ALA A 769 35.58 16.34 6.24
N ILE A 770 35.95 15.35 5.44
CA ILE A 770 35.93 13.93 5.81
C ILE A 770 36.93 13.65 6.94
N ALA A 771 38.17 14.12 6.81
CA ALA A 771 39.22 13.89 7.81
C ALA A 771 38.84 14.48 9.18
N ALA A 772 38.12 15.60 9.19
CA ALA A 772 37.69 16.26 10.41
C ALA A 772 36.44 15.63 11.05
N GLN A 773 35.52 15.06 10.27
CA GLN A 773 34.17 14.73 10.75
C GLN A 773 33.84 13.24 10.79
N GLU A 774 34.40 12.43 9.90
CA GLU A 774 34.02 11.02 9.81
C GLU A 774 34.88 10.14 10.70
N PRO A 775 34.34 9.34 11.63
CA PRO A 775 35.13 8.54 12.56
C PRO A 775 35.71 7.25 11.94
N ASP A 776 34.96 6.56 11.07
CA ASP A 776 35.35 5.25 10.54
C ASP A 776 36.51 5.35 9.53
N LEU A 777 37.57 4.56 9.77
CA LEU A 777 38.72 4.49 8.88
C LEU A 777 38.35 3.98 7.48
N ARG A 778 37.40 3.06 7.35
CA ARG A 778 36.96 2.50 6.06
C ARG A 778 36.38 3.59 5.16
N VAL A 779 35.60 4.50 5.75
CA VAL A 779 35.01 5.65 5.04
C VAL A 779 36.12 6.62 4.62
N ARG A 780 37.05 6.96 5.53
CA ARG A 780 38.18 7.84 5.19
C ARG A 780 39.06 7.26 4.07
N GLN A 781 39.39 5.97 4.15
CA GLN A 781 40.19 5.25 3.16
C GLN A 781 39.48 5.14 1.82
N LEU A 782 38.20 4.81 1.83
CA LEU A 782 37.37 4.74 0.61
C LEU A 782 37.38 6.08 -0.12
N LEU A 783 37.17 7.17 0.62
CA LEU A 783 37.06 8.49 0.03
C LEU A 783 38.41 9.01 -0.47
N ALA A 784 39.49 8.87 0.32
CA ALA A 784 40.85 9.22 -0.10
C ALA A 784 41.38 8.34 -1.25
N GLY A 785 40.96 7.07 -1.31
CA GLY A 785 41.31 6.17 -2.41
C GLY A 785 40.57 6.47 -3.73
N CYS A 786 39.59 7.37 -3.70
CA CYS A 786 38.72 7.67 -4.84
C CYS A 786 38.76 9.16 -5.25
N ASP A 787 39.86 9.87 -4.97
CA ASP A 787 40.02 11.30 -5.29
C ASP A 787 39.68 11.64 -6.74
N LEU A 788 40.11 10.80 -7.70
CA LEU A 788 39.80 10.97 -9.13
C LEU A 788 38.30 10.93 -9.42
N VAL A 789 37.53 10.10 -8.71
CA VAL A 789 36.07 10.03 -8.87
C VAL A 789 35.44 11.33 -8.41
N PHE A 790 35.87 11.85 -7.26
CA PHE A 790 35.36 13.13 -6.72
C PHE A 790 35.73 14.30 -7.61
N GLN A 791 36.97 14.35 -8.08
CA GLN A 791 37.41 15.36 -9.03
C GLN A 791 36.57 15.32 -10.33
N THR A 792 36.44 14.15 -10.94
CA THR A 792 35.70 13.99 -12.20
C THR A 792 34.23 14.36 -12.05
N THR A 793 33.57 13.90 -10.97
CA THR A 793 32.16 14.18 -10.69
C THR A 793 31.92 15.66 -10.37
N TYR A 794 32.84 16.31 -9.65
CA TYR A 794 32.78 17.74 -9.38
C TYR A 794 32.96 18.57 -10.66
N GLU A 795 33.97 18.24 -11.48
CA GLU A 795 34.23 18.90 -12.77
C GLU A 795 33.04 18.72 -13.74
N GLN A 796 32.46 17.52 -13.82
CA GLN A 796 31.26 17.25 -14.61
C GLN A 796 30.08 18.09 -14.14
N LEU A 797 29.83 18.13 -12.83
CA LEU A 797 28.76 18.94 -12.27
C LEU A 797 28.98 20.43 -12.56
N ALA A 798 30.21 20.93 -12.38
CA ALA A 798 30.57 22.32 -12.66
C ALA A 798 30.39 22.67 -14.16
N ALA A 799 30.81 21.78 -15.06
CA ALA A 799 30.66 21.97 -16.50
C ALA A 799 29.18 22.06 -16.92
N VAL A 800 28.35 21.13 -16.43
CA VAL A 800 26.92 21.05 -16.77
C VAL A 800 26.12 22.17 -16.11
N SER A 801 26.51 22.60 -14.91
CA SER A 801 25.85 23.69 -14.18
C SER A 801 26.28 25.10 -14.61
N SER A 802 27.23 25.21 -15.55
CA SER A 802 27.78 26.49 -16.03
C SER A 802 26.72 27.43 -16.63
N THR A 803 25.72 26.87 -17.32
CA THR A 803 24.61 27.61 -17.93
C THR A 803 23.31 26.84 -17.79
N GLN A 804 22.18 27.54 -17.76
CA GLN A 804 20.86 26.89 -17.71
C GLN A 804 20.60 25.99 -18.94
N VAL A 805 21.17 26.35 -20.10
CA VAL A 805 21.13 25.55 -21.32
C VAL A 805 21.86 24.22 -21.14
N ALA A 806 23.09 24.25 -20.63
CA ALA A 806 23.85 23.04 -20.36
C ALA A 806 23.16 22.14 -19.33
N ALA A 807 22.60 22.76 -18.28
CA ALA A 807 21.85 22.06 -17.24
C ALA A 807 20.64 21.32 -17.82
N TRP A 808 19.78 22.01 -18.57
CA TRP A 808 18.59 21.40 -19.17
C TRP A 808 18.97 20.32 -20.20
N TRP A 809 19.97 20.59 -21.04
CA TRP A 809 20.44 19.68 -22.07
C TRP A 809 20.96 18.36 -21.48
N TYR A 810 21.78 18.43 -20.43
CA TYR A 810 22.27 17.26 -19.73
C TYR A 810 21.13 16.45 -19.12
N ILE A 811 20.23 17.10 -18.38
CA ILE A 811 19.10 16.43 -17.73
C ILE A 811 18.22 15.74 -18.77
N PHE A 812 17.95 16.41 -19.91
CA PHE A 812 17.16 15.86 -21.00
C PHE A 812 17.78 14.57 -21.57
N TRP A 813 19.07 14.58 -21.93
CA TRP A 813 19.72 13.43 -22.55
C TRP A 813 20.00 12.29 -21.56
N ASP A 814 20.36 12.60 -20.31
CA ASP A 814 20.50 11.59 -19.26
C ASP A 814 19.18 10.87 -18.99
N ASP A 815 18.07 11.61 -18.89
CA ASP A 815 16.75 11.02 -18.68
C ASP A 815 16.26 10.23 -19.90
N PHE A 816 16.53 10.74 -21.10
CA PHE A 816 16.22 10.07 -22.36
C PHE A 816 16.94 8.71 -22.45
N TRP A 817 18.22 8.65 -22.06
CA TRP A 817 18.97 7.40 -21.99
C TRP A 817 18.35 6.41 -20.99
N ARG A 818 18.23 6.82 -19.72
CA ARG A 818 17.73 5.97 -18.61
C ARG A 818 16.37 5.33 -18.93
N ARG A 819 15.47 6.07 -19.56
CA ARG A 819 14.09 5.61 -19.83
C ARG A 819 13.91 4.83 -21.14
N ASN A 820 14.83 4.94 -22.09
CA ASN A 820 14.58 4.43 -23.45
C ASN A 820 15.62 3.42 -23.95
N HIS A 821 16.83 3.36 -23.36
CA HIS A 821 17.93 2.51 -23.85
C HIS A 821 17.58 1.00 -23.91
N ASN A 822 16.82 0.49 -22.94
CA ASN A 822 16.40 -0.92 -22.91
C ASN A 822 15.42 -1.31 -24.03
N THR A 823 14.71 -0.33 -24.61
CA THR A 823 13.66 -0.56 -25.61
C THR A 823 14.05 -0.15 -27.02
N VAL A 824 15.04 0.73 -27.17
CA VAL A 824 15.49 1.29 -28.45
C VAL A 824 16.87 0.71 -28.79
N PRO A 825 16.95 -0.24 -29.75
CA PRO A 825 18.22 -0.91 -30.07
C PRO A 825 19.34 0.05 -30.49
N ASN A 826 19.00 1.11 -31.22
CA ASN A 826 20.00 2.08 -31.72
C ASN A 826 20.66 2.88 -30.58
N LEU A 827 19.97 3.10 -29.45
CA LEU A 827 20.60 3.71 -28.28
C LEU A 827 21.65 2.77 -27.70
N LYS A 828 21.32 1.49 -27.53
CA LYS A 828 22.27 0.49 -27.03
C LYS A 828 23.45 0.26 -27.99
N LEU A 829 23.22 0.32 -29.31
CA LEU A 829 24.28 0.22 -30.30
C LEU A 829 25.28 1.38 -30.21
N HIS A 830 24.79 2.59 -29.98
CA HIS A 830 25.59 3.82 -29.88
C HIS A 830 25.69 4.29 -28.42
N GLU A 831 25.90 3.36 -27.49
CA GLU A 831 25.88 3.65 -26.05
C GLU A 831 26.84 4.78 -25.65
N THR A 832 28.06 4.78 -26.19
CA THR A 832 29.09 5.80 -25.91
C THR A 832 28.67 7.23 -26.26
N ASP A 833 27.70 7.37 -27.15
CA ASP A 833 27.26 8.67 -27.68
C ASP A 833 26.04 9.22 -26.90
N PHE A 834 25.34 8.39 -26.12
CA PHE A 834 24.13 8.78 -25.38
C PHE A 834 24.24 8.58 -23.87
N ASN A 835 24.95 7.56 -23.41
CA ASN A 835 25.10 7.25 -21.99
C ASN A 835 26.02 8.29 -21.33
N PRO A 836 25.53 9.11 -20.37
CA PRO A 836 26.33 10.15 -19.73
C PRO A 836 27.53 9.61 -18.94
N HIS A 837 27.67 8.31 -18.74
CA HIS A 837 28.91 7.76 -18.17
C HIS A 837 30.12 7.90 -19.09
N TYR A 838 29.91 8.15 -20.39
CA TYR A 838 30.98 8.39 -21.34
C TYR A 838 31.17 9.88 -21.59
N PRO A 839 32.42 10.38 -21.62
CA PRO A 839 32.70 11.80 -21.90
C PRO A 839 32.32 12.22 -23.32
N THR A 840 32.19 11.27 -24.24
CA THR A 840 31.72 11.47 -25.62
C THR A 840 30.21 11.65 -25.75
N SER A 841 29.47 11.51 -24.64
CA SER A 841 28.02 11.61 -24.68
C SER A 841 27.55 12.99 -25.14
N VAL A 842 26.51 12.99 -25.96
CA VAL A 842 25.81 14.21 -26.39
C VAL A 842 25.28 15.01 -25.19
N ALA A 843 25.06 14.37 -24.03
CA ALA A 843 24.58 15.03 -22.82
C ALA A 843 25.48 16.17 -22.33
N TYR A 844 26.78 16.16 -22.65
CA TYR A 844 27.73 17.18 -22.21
C TYR A 844 27.91 18.35 -23.20
N THR A 845 27.42 18.20 -24.44
CA THR A 845 27.68 19.16 -25.51
C THR A 845 26.37 19.60 -26.17
N PRO A 846 25.83 20.78 -25.80
CA PRO A 846 24.71 21.38 -26.52
C PRO A 846 25.06 21.58 -28.00
N LEU A 847 24.28 20.96 -28.88
CA LEU A 847 24.49 21.04 -30.33
C LEU A 847 23.54 22.05 -30.97
N PRO A 848 23.97 22.77 -32.03
CA PRO A 848 23.04 23.46 -32.91
C PRO A 848 22.12 22.46 -33.62
N ARG A 849 20.92 22.92 -34.01
CA ARG A 849 19.89 22.06 -34.62
C ARG A 849 20.37 21.22 -35.79
N ALA A 850 21.03 21.83 -36.77
CA ALA A 850 21.52 21.11 -37.94
C ALA A 850 22.54 20.00 -37.56
N ALA A 851 23.39 20.26 -36.56
CA ALA A 851 24.35 19.29 -36.07
C ALA A 851 23.66 18.15 -35.31
N LEU A 852 22.65 18.45 -34.49
CA LEU A 852 21.87 17.42 -33.80
C LEU A 852 21.09 16.55 -34.81
N GLU A 853 20.49 17.15 -35.83
CA GLU A 853 19.77 16.41 -36.88
C GLU A 853 20.73 15.46 -37.63
N ALA A 854 21.91 15.93 -38.02
CA ALA A 854 22.93 15.09 -38.62
C ALA A 854 23.38 13.96 -37.67
N PHE A 855 23.63 14.29 -36.39
CA PHE A 855 24.04 13.34 -35.36
C PHE A 855 23.01 12.22 -35.18
N LEU A 856 21.72 12.57 -35.04
CA LEU A 856 20.62 11.61 -34.85
C LEU A 856 20.32 10.81 -36.11
N ASN A 857 20.44 11.42 -37.29
CA ASN A 857 20.24 10.73 -38.56
C ASN A 857 21.32 9.66 -38.80
N GLN A 858 22.59 9.99 -38.55
CA GLN A 858 23.70 9.03 -38.63
C GLN A 858 23.53 7.81 -37.71
N ARG A 859 22.84 7.98 -36.58
CA ARG A 859 22.60 6.94 -35.56
C ARG A 859 21.24 6.25 -35.72
N GLY A 860 20.52 6.54 -36.81
CA GLY A 860 19.22 5.94 -37.13
C GLY A 860 18.09 6.28 -36.14
N LEU A 861 18.17 7.43 -35.48
CA LEU A 861 17.15 7.90 -34.51
C LEU A 861 16.22 8.98 -35.08
N LEU A 862 16.60 9.60 -36.21
CA LEU A 862 15.85 10.61 -36.95
C LEU A 862 15.75 10.22 -38.43
N GLY A 863 14.57 10.35 -39.06
CA GLY A 863 14.40 10.08 -40.49
C GLY A 863 13.02 10.46 -41.05
N ALA A 864 12.85 10.36 -42.37
CA ALA A 864 11.61 10.74 -43.07
C ALA A 864 10.44 9.74 -42.87
N LYS A 865 10.74 8.52 -42.45
CA LYS A 865 9.75 7.49 -42.06
C LYS A 865 9.48 7.56 -40.55
N ARG A 866 8.49 6.81 -40.07
CA ARG A 866 8.10 6.70 -38.65
C ARG A 866 9.33 6.34 -37.78
N THR A 867 9.96 7.35 -37.19
CA THR A 867 11.19 7.25 -36.38
C THR A 867 10.93 7.74 -34.95
N LEU A 868 11.78 7.36 -33.99
CA LEU A 868 11.59 7.67 -32.57
C LEU A 868 11.59 9.17 -32.30
N LEU A 869 12.56 9.88 -32.90
CA LEU A 869 12.63 11.33 -32.90
C LEU A 869 12.24 11.83 -34.29
N TYR A 870 11.48 12.93 -34.33
CA TYR A 870 10.99 13.53 -35.57
C TYR A 870 11.23 15.06 -35.54
N PRO A 871 11.22 15.75 -36.70
CA PRO A 871 11.53 17.19 -36.76
C PRO A 871 10.65 18.05 -35.84
N GLY A 872 9.37 17.70 -35.68
CA GLY A 872 8.46 18.38 -34.76
C GLY A 872 8.80 18.17 -33.27
N PHE A 873 9.39 17.04 -32.89
CA PHE A 873 9.91 16.85 -31.52
C PHE A 873 11.17 17.70 -31.30
N LEU A 874 12.05 17.79 -32.30
CA LEU A 874 13.21 18.67 -32.25
C LEU A 874 12.81 20.15 -32.19
N ASN A 875 11.73 20.56 -32.87
CA ASN A 875 11.16 21.91 -32.71
C ASN A 875 10.89 22.22 -31.24
N LYS A 876 10.28 21.28 -30.49
CA LYS A 876 9.99 21.47 -29.06
C LYS A 876 11.25 21.64 -28.23
N VAL A 877 12.27 20.82 -28.49
CA VAL A 877 13.58 20.90 -27.83
C VAL A 877 14.20 22.29 -28.05
N TYR A 878 14.26 22.76 -29.29
CA TYR A 878 14.89 24.05 -29.60
C TYR A 878 14.03 25.26 -29.20
N ILE A 879 12.70 25.18 -29.22
CA ILE A 879 11.83 26.21 -28.62
C ILE A 879 12.15 26.33 -27.13
N ARG A 880 12.24 25.19 -26.42
CA ARG A 880 12.53 25.21 -24.98
C ARG A 880 13.92 25.76 -24.69
N LEU A 881 14.94 25.34 -25.44
CA LEU A 881 16.29 25.88 -25.30
C LEU A 881 16.34 27.39 -25.56
N TYR A 882 15.59 27.84 -26.55
CA TYR A 882 15.53 29.25 -26.90
C TYR A 882 14.86 30.07 -25.79
N ASP A 883 13.73 29.60 -25.27
CA ASP A 883 13.07 30.20 -24.11
C ASP A 883 14.02 30.30 -22.91
N ILE A 884 14.81 29.26 -22.61
CA ILE A 884 15.84 29.31 -21.55
C ILE A 884 16.89 30.41 -21.81
N VAL A 885 17.34 30.60 -23.05
CA VAL A 885 18.38 31.60 -23.39
C VAL A 885 17.85 33.03 -23.34
N TYR A 886 16.61 33.24 -23.81
CA TYR A 886 16.04 34.56 -24.02
C TYR A 886 14.89 34.88 -23.07
N HIS A 887 14.77 34.13 -21.97
CA HIS A 887 13.75 34.33 -20.95
C HIS A 887 13.74 35.80 -20.48
N ASN A 888 12.58 36.46 -20.53
CA ASN A 888 12.38 37.88 -20.22
C ASN A 888 13.24 38.87 -21.04
N SER A 889 13.71 38.49 -22.24
CA SER A 889 14.55 39.31 -23.11
C SER A 889 13.90 39.58 -24.46
N ARG A 890 13.85 40.87 -24.84
CA ARG A 890 13.41 41.35 -26.17
C ARG A 890 14.39 41.07 -27.32
N LYS A 891 15.54 40.45 -27.02
CA LYS A 891 16.59 40.17 -28.02
C LYS A 891 16.45 38.80 -28.67
N GLY A 892 15.49 38.00 -28.21
CA GLY A 892 15.21 36.68 -28.74
C GLY A 892 13.75 36.56 -29.14
N ASP A 893 13.37 37.13 -30.27
CA ASP A 893 12.02 36.99 -30.81
C ASP A 893 11.94 35.81 -31.81
N ILE A 894 11.18 34.74 -31.52
CA ILE A 894 10.88 33.68 -32.52
C ILE A 894 9.64 34.05 -33.34
N PHE A 895 8.65 34.71 -32.74
CA PHE A 895 7.38 35.04 -33.39
C PHE A 895 6.97 36.49 -33.06
N HIS A 896 6.83 37.33 -34.09
CA HIS A 896 6.12 38.61 -33.98
C HIS A 896 4.65 38.38 -34.36
N TYR A 897 3.70 38.65 -33.46
CA TYR A 897 2.27 38.56 -33.75
C TYR A 897 1.71 39.97 -34.00
N GLY A 898 1.78 40.43 -35.26
CA GLY A 898 1.27 41.74 -35.68
C GLY A 898 2.05 42.96 -35.14
N GLU A 899 1.46 44.15 -35.23
CA GLU A 899 2.04 45.43 -34.76
C GLU A 899 2.03 45.58 -33.21
N GLY A 900 1.50 44.59 -32.49
CA GLY A 900 1.39 44.60 -31.03
C GLY A 900 2.67 44.19 -30.31
N LYS A 901 2.99 44.87 -29.20
CA LYS A 901 4.16 44.60 -28.34
C LYS A 901 4.02 43.38 -27.41
N ALA A 902 3.13 42.43 -27.70
CA ALA A 902 2.88 41.30 -26.80
C ALA A 902 3.97 40.23 -26.95
N GLU A 903 4.70 39.97 -25.87
CA GLU A 903 5.84 39.05 -25.76
C GLU A 903 5.35 37.59 -25.56
N LEU A 904 6.03 36.58 -26.13
CA LEU A 904 5.68 35.16 -26.01
C LEU A 904 6.43 34.52 -24.82
N ASP A 905 5.85 34.54 -23.63
CA ASP A 905 6.37 33.80 -22.46
C ASP A 905 5.70 32.42 -22.36
N LEU A 906 6.50 31.35 -22.33
CA LEU A 906 5.99 29.98 -22.18
C LEU A 906 5.28 29.78 -20.84
N GLU A 907 5.69 30.49 -19.79
CA GLU A 907 5.02 30.47 -18.49
C GLU A 907 3.62 31.09 -18.57
N ASP A 908 3.48 32.24 -19.24
CA ASP A 908 2.20 32.93 -19.42
C ASP A 908 1.21 32.11 -20.26
N ILE A 909 1.68 31.46 -21.33
CA ILE A 909 0.88 30.56 -22.17
C ILE A 909 0.31 29.39 -21.36
N ASP A 910 1.08 28.93 -20.36
CA ASP A 910 0.73 27.79 -19.52
C ASP A 910 -0.08 28.19 -18.26
N ILE A 911 0.03 29.42 -17.76
CA ILE A 911 -0.77 29.93 -16.62
C ILE A 911 -2.28 29.78 -16.90
N GLU A 912 -2.71 30.01 -18.15
CA GLU A 912 -4.10 29.82 -18.56
C GLU A 912 -4.56 28.34 -18.58
N THR A 913 -3.63 27.37 -18.60
CA THR A 913 -3.94 25.93 -18.62
C THR A 913 -3.73 25.20 -17.29
N GLN A 914 -2.98 25.78 -16.34
CA GLN A 914 -2.72 25.16 -15.04
C GLN A 914 -3.25 26.00 -13.87
N ALA A 915 -4.39 25.59 -13.32
CA ALA A 915 -5.02 26.21 -12.15
C ALA A 915 -4.24 26.10 -10.82
N ASN A 916 -2.96 25.71 -10.80
CA ASN A 916 -2.13 25.74 -9.58
C ASN A 916 -0.63 25.90 -9.89
N PRO A 917 0.08 26.80 -9.18
CA PRO A 917 1.51 27.04 -9.37
C PRO A 917 2.34 25.84 -8.89
N SER A 918 3.30 25.46 -9.71
CA SER A 918 3.90 24.14 -9.72
C SER A 918 5.44 24.26 -9.78
N SER A 919 6.02 25.08 -8.89
CA SER A 919 7.47 25.18 -8.70
C SER A 919 8.10 23.95 -8.01
N LEU A 920 7.29 22.95 -7.65
CA LEU A 920 7.71 21.66 -7.06
C LEU A 920 7.50 20.46 -8.02
N TRP A 921 7.20 20.71 -9.31
CA TRP A 921 6.39 19.81 -10.14
C TRP A 921 7.11 19.07 -11.26
N THR A 922 8.44 19.04 -11.25
CA THR A 922 9.20 18.24 -12.21
C THR A 922 9.41 16.79 -11.78
N GLY A 923 9.11 16.47 -10.51
CA GLY A 923 9.49 15.21 -9.87
C GLY A 923 11.00 15.18 -9.64
N ASN A 924 11.49 14.68 -8.50
CA ASN A 924 12.93 14.77 -8.13
C ASN A 924 13.93 14.03 -9.05
N GLY A 925 13.45 13.46 -10.16
CA GLY A 925 14.13 12.38 -10.87
C GLY A 925 14.36 11.22 -9.91
N THR A 926 14.80 10.08 -10.45
CA THR A 926 15.49 9.10 -9.62
C THR A 926 16.60 8.51 -10.43
N ASP A 927 17.64 8.09 -9.73
CA ASP A 927 18.75 7.23 -10.17
C ASP A 927 18.27 5.81 -10.58
N HIS A 928 17.00 5.66 -10.93
CA HIS A 928 16.34 4.36 -11.08
C HIS A 928 15.64 4.30 -12.43
N ASP A 929 16.08 3.33 -13.22
CA ASP A 929 15.44 2.93 -14.47
C ASP A 929 14.10 2.28 -14.12
N ASP A 930 13.04 3.08 -14.21
CA ASP A 930 11.68 2.63 -13.97
C ASP A 930 10.97 2.44 -15.33
N THR A 931 10.36 1.28 -15.50
CA THR A 931 9.75 0.85 -16.75
C THR A 931 8.30 1.30 -16.91
N ALA A 932 7.69 1.85 -15.85
CA ALA A 932 6.31 2.26 -15.86
C ALA A 932 6.08 3.58 -16.61
N ILE A 933 4.93 3.68 -17.27
CA ILE A 933 4.53 4.84 -18.04
C ILE A 933 4.21 5.99 -17.08
N ARG A 934 4.96 7.10 -17.18
CA ARG A 934 4.61 8.33 -16.48
C ARG A 934 3.63 9.14 -17.30
N GLN A 935 2.38 9.12 -16.87
CA GLN A 935 1.35 10.02 -17.38
C GLN A 935 1.77 11.47 -17.11
N ARG A 936 1.80 12.34 -18.12
CA ARG A 936 2.07 13.78 -17.98
C ARG A 936 1.05 14.62 -18.75
N PRO A 937 0.82 15.88 -18.37
CA PRO A 937 0.01 16.79 -19.17
C PRO A 937 0.76 17.19 -20.46
N TYR A 938 0.01 17.47 -21.52
CA TYR A 938 0.52 18.14 -22.70
C TYR A 938 0.44 19.65 -22.49
N TYR A 939 1.58 20.33 -22.34
CA TYR A 939 1.62 21.79 -22.20
C TYR A 939 1.15 22.46 -23.49
N ARG A 940 0.53 23.64 -23.38
CA ARG A 940 -0.09 24.31 -24.55
C ARG A 940 0.97 24.74 -25.55
N TRP A 941 2.12 25.21 -25.06
CA TRP A 941 3.23 25.61 -25.92
C TRP A 941 3.83 24.45 -26.72
N GLU A 942 3.76 23.20 -26.21
CA GLU A 942 4.28 22.04 -26.94
C GLU A 942 3.52 21.80 -28.26
N GLY A 943 2.28 22.28 -28.35
CA GLY A 943 1.42 22.19 -29.52
C GLY A 943 1.58 23.32 -30.53
N ILE A 944 2.19 24.45 -30.16
CA ILE A 944 2.07 25.72 -30.91
C ILE A 944 2.50 25.65 -32.38
N LEU A 945 3.51 24.82 -32.68
CA LEU A 945 4.02 24.63 -34.05
C LEU A 945 3.48 23.38 -34.77
N THR A 946 2.68 22.58 -34.08
CA THR A 946 2.15 21.31 -34.60
C THR A 946 0.62 21.28 -34.66
N ASP A 947 -0.04 22.14 -33.91
CA ASP A 947 -1.48 22.28 -33.90
C ASP A 947 -1.94 22.93 -35.21
N PRO A 948 -3.10 22.53 -35.75
CA PRO A 948 -3.63 23.10 -36.98
C PRO A 948 -4.10 24.55 -36.78
N VAL A 949 -3.87 25.38 -37.80
CA VAL A 949 -4.09 26.84 -37.77
C VAL A 949 -5.58 27.22 -37.74
N LEU A 950 -6.45 26.39 -38.33
CA LEU A 950 -7.88 26.66 -38.42
C LEU A 950 -8.69 25.35 -38.43
N ALA A 951 -9.48 25.12 -37.38
CA ALA A 951 -10.74 24.38 -37.45
C ALA A 951 -11.61 24.76 -36.26
N ARG A 952 -12.92 24.94 -36.51
CA ARG A 952 -14.03 25.17 -35.55
C ARG A 952 -13.74 24.73 -34.11
N SER A 953 -14.23 25.51 -33.14
CA SER A 953 -14.25 25.22 -31.68
C SER A 953 -13.99 23.73 -31.39
N PRO A 954 -12.84 23.38 -30.78
CA PRO A 954 -12.40 22.01 -30.73
C PRO A 954 -13.34 21.18 -29.85
N HIS A 955 -14.20 20.37 -30.48
CA HIS A 955 -14.88 19.30 -29.78
C HIS A 955 -13.84 18.26 -29.32
N HIS A 956 -13.64 18.23 -27.99
CA HIS A 956 -13.08 17.16 -27.16
C HIS A 956 -12.05 16.18 -27.80
N ARG A 957 -10.80 16.64 -28.00
CA ARG A 957 -9.61 15.74 -28.06
C ARG A 957 -9.24 15.09 -26.71
N ASN A 958 -9.99 15.39 -25.65
CA ASN A 958 -9.74 14.87 -24.30
C ASN A 958 -9.96 13.35 -24.20
N ILE A 959 -10.91 12.78 -24.96
CA ILE A 959 -11.24 11.36 -24.82
C ILE A 959 -10.21 10.50 -25.56
N THR A 960 -9.79 10.88 -26.77
CA THR A 960 -8.81 10.11 -27.56
C THR A 960 -7.41 10.13 -26.94
N SER A 961 -6.97 11.27 -26.38
CA SER A 961 -5.70 11.36 -25.64
C SER A 961 -5.73 10.52 -24.36
N LYS A 962 -6.84 10.57 -23.60
CA LYS A 962 -7.06 9.69 -22.44
C LYS A 962 -7.04 8.22 -22.84
N ILE A 963 -7.76 7.83 -23.89
CA ILE A 963 -7.76 6.44 -24.41
C ILE A 963 -6.35 6.03 -24.86
N GLY A 964 -5.61 6.92 -25.53
CA GLY A 964 -4.22 6.66 -25.92
C GLY A 964 -3.30 6.46 -24.70
N ALA A 965 -3.50 7.21 -23.63
CA ALA A 965 -2.79 7.00 -22.36
C ALA A 965 -3.23 5.72 -21.65
N TRP A 966 -4.53 5.41 -21.67
CA TRP A 966 -5.12 4.19 -21.11
C TRP A 966 -4.59 2.93 -21.79
N LEU A 967 -4.43 2.97 -23.12
CA LEU A 967 -3.88 1.86 -23.90
C LEU A 967 -2.35 1.81 -23.91
N GLY A 968 -1.68 2.68 -23.14
CA GLY A 968 -0.23 2.76 -23.11
C GLY A 968 0.41 3.18 -24.45
N ILE A 969 -0.35 3.78 -25.35
CA ILE A 969 0.14 4.24 -26.66
C ILE A 969 0.89 5.58 -26.51
N SER A 970 0.45 6.43 -25.58
CA SER A 970 1.00 7.77 -25.33
C SER A 970 1.17 8.02 -23.83
N PRO A 971 2.16 8.79 -23.37
CA PRO A 971 2.26 9.21 -21.98
C PRO A 971 1.35 10.42 -21.67
N LEU A 972 0.66 10.98 -22.67
CA LEU A 972 -0.13 12.22 -22.53
C LEU A 972 -1.53 11.94 -21.97
N TRP A 973 -1.74 12.22 -20.69
CA TRP A 973 -3.00 11.93 -19.99
C TRP A 973 -4.05 13.05 -20.10
N ARG A 974 -3.59 14.30 -20.23
CA ARG A 974 -4.45 15.46 -20.50
C ARG A 974 -3.89 16.19 -21.71
N ALA A 975 -4.68 16.29 -22.76
CA ALA A 975 -4.45 17.31 -23.78
C ALA A 975 -4.99 18.64 -23.22
N GLY A 976 -4.18 19.68 -23.13
CA GLY A 976 -4.69 21.05 -22.95
C GLY A 976 -5.63 21.42 -24.11
N VAL A 977 -6.30 22.57 -23.99
CA VAL A 977 -6.97 23.15 -25.17
C VAL A 977 -5.89 23.33 -26.24
N PRO A 978 -6.03 22.73 -27.44
CA PRO A 978 -5.03 22.89 -28.48
C PRO A 978 -4.83 24.38 -28.74
N SER A 979 -3.57 24.77 -28.91
CA SER A 979 -3.25 26.14 -29.29
C SER A 979 -3.90 26.46 -30.65
N PRO A 980 -4.32 27.71 -30.90
CA PRO A 980 -4.58 28.13 -32.27
C PRO A 980 -3.22 28.01 -32.99
N GLY A 981 -3.07 27.00 -33.84
CA GLY A 981 -1.80 26.73 -34.51
C GLY A 981 -1.28 27.97 -35.22
N VAL A 982 0.04 28.10 -35.33
CA VAL A 982 0.65 29.26 -35.98
C VAL A 982 0.92 28.95 -37.46
N ALA A 983 0.29 29.72 -38.37
CA ALA A 983 0.74 29.84 -39.76
C ALA A 983 1.69 31.03 -39.85
N LEU A 984 2.84 30.82 -40.48
CA LEU A 984 3.74 31.90 -40.86
C LEU A 984 3.77 31.98 -42.38
N ASP A 985 3.28 33.09 -42.92
CA ASP A 985 3.52 33.43 -44.31
C ASP A 985 4.98 33.86 -44.42
N VAL A 986 5.76 33.13 -45.23
CA VAL A 986 7.19 33.39 -45.40
C VAL A 986 7.54 33.49 -46.87
N LYS A 987 8.35 34.49 -47.21
CA LYS A 987 8.97 34.69 -48.53
C LYS A 987 10.44 34.33 -48.47
N LEU A 988 10.90 33.56 -49.45
CA LEU A 988 12.32 33.26 -49.59
C LEU A 988 13.04 34.46 -50.21
N VAL A 989 13.91 35.12 -49.46
CA VAL A 989 14.75 36.24 -49.91
C VAL A 989 16.22 35.89 -49.64
N ASN A 990 17.05 35.87 -50.69
CA ASN A 990 18.47 35.53 -50.59
C ASN A 990 18.76 34.19 -49.89
N GLY A 991 17.91 33.18 -50.14
CA GLY A 991 18.03 31.85 -49.53
C GLY A 991 17.61 31.78 -48.05
N LYS A 992 17.03 32.84 -47.49
CA LYS A 992 16.47 32.86 -46.14
C LYS A 992 14.97 33.05 -46.20
N TYR A 993 14.23 32.30 -45.39
CA TYR A 993 12.80 32.56 -45.19
C TYR A 993 12.66 33.84 -44.37
N VAL A 994 11.97 34.83 -44.92
CA VAL A 994 11.63 36.10 -44.29
C VAL A 994 10.11 36.11 -44.12
N LEU A 995 9.60 36.52 -42.96
CA LEU A 995 8.16 36.67 -42.75
C LEU A 995 7.59 37.69 -43.76
N LEU A 996 6.45 37.34 -44.36
CA LEU A 996 5.72 38.19 -45.29
C LEU A 996 5.03 39.35 -44.59
#